data_AF-V5FXW2-F1
#
_entry.id   AF-V5FXW2-F1
#
_cell.length_a   1.000
_cell.length_b   1.000
_cell.length_c   1.000
_cell.angle_alpha   90.00
_cell.angle_beta   90.00
_cell.angle_gamma   90.00
#
_symmetry.space_group_name_H-M   'P 1'
#
loop_
_entity.id
_entity.type
_entity.pdbx_description
1 polymer ?
#
loop_
_entity_poly.entity_id
_entity_poly.type
_entity_poly.pdbx_seq_one_letter_code
_entity_poly.pdbx_strand_id
1 'polypeptide(L)'
;MAGVDIQSLGIDLPPGYSLQTAAARPDMYETLFDPQHPMSSLWPQFITSTPVSERYWAQLTTIPLFASYQLIILHQGVGDKNESVVACGNSIPVYCPLNELPDGGWEAILQTGIENYHAGHKQPPNLLSALGVTVHPAHRQQRLADILIQTLRSLASQFHFEALVVPLRPTKKSEYPLVPFEEYVHWKLDDHARPADRVPYDPWLRKHLKYGGQIVRIAPHSMTITAHADQWKDWTGCDLTAAAESGLAISSEGYIEVPVPRALVPVQYNPITKVASYVEPNKMEQQKVSFDHASLESSAKAHRIEHEELVTYHNLDYSRLIPEVLGYSYLRDIADEGKKQSPGKQHARVIQAYSKIHTLLSPARESAPKDSNIRTQWDKHSHVVLHDERGAFIERLEPPPNSKADVVNTVFAQVNLQTPTGPPLEQFVNCRSSNIKENDLKASASGICRPVIISTGICLFSSRLLGFIPTKGPPNSDDTKTTIPPLPYGTAATFYEIETCTRMAMTIAGLAVTASTGGTTGGRPIVVRLDVPRLQYYCYPLELLQAGLVSWEYVQEWFKLIDRRHRQIATLLKDTITHEVLRRGGDVRVEVTAGSIAAIQLLRLSVLDRRVLPSVNDMLFVLQWIGPYQAAWREFLALIDESQRPRNLRTLSLLAYVFEVIYPGLHLATTKALDRKSEESRRPLLIQVDDIAEWRIFDHAEKLLKRFKVRQHGLDPLLVGVFPSPRIFTCEDQGRSTLFLHDPGLKISHTSSVSGDVEEDSCSVGPLDIIGQIYGGNIQDTLVRLLQKHGLSASDELE
;
A
#
# COMPACT_ATOMS: atom_id res chain seq x y z
N MET A 1 -0.26 -0.04 10.26
CA MET A 1 -1.14 -1.15 9.82
C MET A 1 -2.37 -0.46 9.29
N ALA A 2 -2.65 -0.51 7.97
CA ALA A 2 -3.57 0.41 7.27
C ALA A 2 -4.80 0.75 8.12
N GLY A 3 -5.10 2.05 8.27
CA GLY A 3 -6.05 2.56 9.27
C GLY A 3 -7.39 1.94 8.98
N VAL A 4 -7.79 0.99 9.83
CA VAL A 4 -8.45 -0.23 9.38
C VAL A 4 -9.67 0.11 8.51
N ASP A 5 -9.50 -0.12 7.20
CA ASP A 5 -10.39 0.41 6.18
C ASP A 5 -11.57 -0.54 6.01
N ILE A 6 -12.50 -0.47 6.97
CA ILE A 6 -13.70 -1.32 6.98
C ILE A 6 -14.62 -0.98 5.80
N GLN A 7 -14.52 0.23 5.24
CA GLN A 7 -15.26 0.60 4.03
C GLN A 7 -14.75 -0.21 2.82
N SER A 8 -13.45 -0.49 2.73
CA SER A 8 -12.87 -1.39 1.71
C SER A 8 -13.30 -2.87 1.84
N LEU A 9 -13.88 -3.29 2.98
CA LEU A 9 -14.28 -4.69 3.21
C LEU A 9 -15.62 -5.08 2.59
N GLY A 10 -16.40 -4.14 2.04
CA GLY A 10 -17.66 -4.42 1.35
C GLY A 10 -18.73 -5.07 2.23
N ILE A 11 -18.83 -4.66 3.50
CA ILE A 11 -19.72 -5.27 4.49
C ILE A 11 -21.06 -4.52 4.54
N ASP A 12 -22.12 -5.18 4.06
CA ASP A 12 -23.49 -4.63 4.09
C ASP A 12 -24.00 -4.43 5.53
N LEU A 13 -24.29 -3.17 5.86
CA LEU A 13 -24.96 -2.74 7.09
C LEU A 13 -26.45 -2.43 6.81
N PRO A 14 -27.34 -2.61 7.79
CA PRO A 14 -28.72 -2.12 7.66
C PRO A 14 -28.75 -0.59 7.56
N PRO A 15 -29.76 0.01 6.90
CA PRO A 15 -29.92 1.47 6.85
C PRO A 15 -29.95 2.10 8.26
N GLY A 16 -29.27 3.23 8.43
CA GLY A 16 -29.14 3.92 9.72
C GLY A 16 -27.99 3.44 10.61
N TYR A 17 -27.21 2.44 10.18
CA TYR A 17 -26.04 1.95 10.91
C TYR A 17 -24.74 2.25 10.16
N SER A 18 -23.67 2.61 10.88
CA SER A 18 -22.31 2.75 10.33
C SER A 18 -21.31 1.98 11.19
N LEU A 19 -20.20 1.51 10.60
CA LEU A 19 -19.17 0.70 11.28
C LEU A 19 -17.83 1.44 11.23
N GLN A 20 -17.23 1.63 12.40
CA GLN A 20 -16.05 2.45 12.66
C GLN A 20 -15.05 1.69 13.55
N THR A 21 -13.86 2.26 13.74
CA THR A 21 -12.88 1.81 14.75
C THR A 21 -12.71 2.86 15.85
N ALA A 22 -12.18 2.46 17.01
CA ALA A 22 -11.74 3.39 18.04
C ALA A 22 -10.68 4.38 17.51
N ALA A 23 -9.83 3.95 16.57
CA ALA A 23 -8.86 4.82 15.90
C ALA A 23 -9.48 5.82 14.91
N ALA A 24 -10.73 5.63 14.48
CA ALA A 24 -11.44 6.51 13.54
C ALA A 24 -12.49 7.40 14.23
N ARG A 25 -13.12 6.91 15.31
CA ARG A 25 -14.08 7.64 16.15
C ARG A 25 -13.79 7.38 17.64
N PRO A 26 -12.68 7.92 18.18
CA PRO A 26 -12.37 7.82 19.60
C PRO A 26 -13.43 8.52 20.46
N ASP A 27 -13.98 9.64 19.96
CA ASP A 27 -15.11 10.38 20.52
C ASP A 27 -16.33 9.49 20.82
N MET A 28 -16.68 8.60 19.89
CA MET A 28 -17.78 7.66 20.09
C MET A 28 -17.34 6.43 20.90
N TYR A 29 -16.10 5.97 20.75
CA TYR A 29 -15.63 4.83 21.54
C TYR A 29 -15.57 5.16 23.05
N GLU A 30 -15.19 6.39 23.40
CA GLU A 30 -15.09 6.82 24.80
C GLU A 30 -16.43 6.81 25.54
N THR A 31 -17.58 6.88 24.84
CA THR A 31 -18.89 6.72 25.49
C THR A 31 -19.09 5.32 26.07
N LEU A 32 -18.32 4.32 25.65
CA LEU A 32 -18.34 2.96 26.24
C LEU A 32 -17.65 2.90 27.61
N PHE A 33 -16.91 3.94 28.02
CA PHE A 33 -16.30 4.02 29.36
C PHE A 33 -17.20 4.69 30.40
N ASP A 34 -18.32 5.29 30.00
CA ASP A 34 -19.32 5.79 30.94
C ASP A 34 -20.02 4.61 31.66
N PRO A 35 -19.99 4.54 33.01
CA PRO A 35 -20.72 3.54 33.77
C PRO A 35 -22.23 3.54 33.52
N GLN A 36 -22.81 4.67 33.09
CA GLN A 36 -24.23 4.81 32.75
C GLN A 36 -24.55 4.35 31.32
N HIS A 37 -23.54 4.11 30.46
CA HIS A 37 -23.79 3.70 29.09
C HIS A 37 -24.51 2.34 29.04
N PRO A 38 -25.61 2.16 28.28
CA PRO A 38 -26.44 0.96 28.38
C PRO A 38 -25.76 -0.37 27.97
N MET A 39 -24.55 -0.32 27.41
CA MET A 39 -23.74 -1.51 27.14
C MET A 39 -22.81 -1.91 28.31
N SER A 40 -22.51 -1.00 29.24
CA SER A 40 -21.54 -1.23 30.34
C SER A 40 -22.02 -2.30 31.33
N SER A 41 -23.33 -2.42 31.55
CA SER A 41 -23.93 -3.44 32.43
C SER A 41 -24.09 -4.83 31.78
N LEU A 42 -23.83 -4.97 30.48
CA LEU A 42 -24.04 -6.22 29.73
C LEU A 42 -23.03 -7.32 30.08
N TRP A 43 -21.90 -6.96 30.68
CA TRP A 43 -20.94 -7.88 31.29
C TRP A 43 -21.14 -7.96 32.82
N PRO A 44 -20.79 -9.08 33.49
CA PRO A 44 -20.81 -9.15 34.95
C PRO A 44 -19.65 -8.31 35.52
N GLN A 45 -19.90 -7.50 36.56
CA GLN A 45 -18.90 -6.55 37.06
C GLN A 45 -17.60 -7.23 37.53
N PHE A 46 -17.70 -8.41 38.14
CA PHE A 46 -16.54 -9.21 38.53
C PHE A 46 -15.65 -9.61 37.34
N ILE A 47 -16.21 -9.85 36.15
CA ILE A 47 -15.44 -10.18 34.93
C ILE A 47 -14.60 -8.99 34.44
N THR A 48 -15.01 -7.76 34.72
CA THR A 48 -14.25 -6.54 34.35
C THR A 48 -13.19 -6.13 35.37
N SER A 49 -13.18 -6.74 36.57
CA SER A 49 -12.29 -6.39 37.68
C SER A 49 -11.23 -7.48 37.93
N THR A 50 -10.55 -7.91 36.86
CA THR A 50 -9.40 -8.83 36.96
C THR A 50 -8.08 -8.05 36.91
N PRO A 51 -7.00 -8.51 37.59
CA PRO A 51 -5.71 -7.81 37.56
C PRO A 51 -5.10 -7.66 36.15
N VAL A 52 -5.42 -8.59 35.24
CA VAL A 52 -5.02 -8.50 33.83
C VAL A 52 -5.88 -7.47 33.09
N SER A 53 -7.19 -7.46 33.32
CA SER A 53 -8.11 -6.49 32.73
C SER A 53 -7.74 -5.06 33.15
N GLU A 54 -7.57 -4.80 34.44
CA GLU A 54 -7.21 -3.49 34.99
C GLU A 54 -5.86 -2.97 34.44
N ARG A 55 -4.88 -3.87 34.24
CA ARG A 55 -3.55 -3.51 33.76
C ARG A 55 -3.45 -3.34 32.24
N TYR A 56 -4.21 -4.11 31.46
CA TYR A 56 -4.01 -4.23 30.01
C TYR A 56 -5.20 -3.76 29.16
N TRP A 57 -6.43 -3.71 29.67
CA TRP A 57 -7.62 -3.38 28.85
C TRP A 57 -7.59 -1.97 28.26
N ALA A 58 -7.21 -0.96 29.04
CA ALA A 58 -7.06 0.42 28.55
C ALA A 58 -5.99 0.58 27.45
N GLN A 59 -5.09 -0.40 27.29
CA GLN A 59 -4.07 -0.39 26.26
C GLN A 59 -4.63 -0.78 24.88
N LEU A 60 -5.82 -1.40 24.82
CA LEU A 60 -6.52 -1.69 23.56
C LEU A 60 -6.96 -0.43 22.79
N THR A 61 -7.17 0.70 23.48
CA THR A 61 -7.46 2.00 22.86
C THR A 61 -6.28 2.96 22.94
N THR A 62 -5.54 2.97 24.05
CA THR A 62 -4.40 3.90 24.21
C THR A 62 -3.15 3.51 23.41
N ILE A 63 -3.06 2.29 22.85
CA ILE A 63 -2.02 1.93 21.86
C ILE A 63 -2.62 2.04 20.44
N PRO A 64 -2.05 2.86 19.52
CA PRO A 64 -2.65 3.11 18.20
C PRO A 64 -2.78 1.87 17.30
N LEU A 65 -1.90 0.88 17.49
CA LEU A 65 -2.02 -0.43 16.84
C LEU A 65 -3.34 -1.11 17.21
N PHE A 66 -3.62 -1.25 18.50
CA PHE A 66 -4.79 -1.97 19.00
C PHE A 66 -6.08 -1.17 18.82
N ALA A 67 -6.03 0.17 18.85
CA ALA A 67 -7.19 1.03 18.58
C ALA A 67 -7.80 0.79 17.18
N SER A 68 -6.98 0.34 16.22
CA SER A 68 -7.43 -0.02 14.86
C SER A 68 -8.22 -1.35 14.83
N TYR A 69 -8.12 -2.17 15.88
CA TYR A 69 -8.77 -3.48 16.02
C TYR A 69 -9.95 -3.49 17.00
N GLN A 70 -10.31 -2.34 17.57
CA GLN A 70 -11.53 -2.16 18.36
C GLN A 70 -12.63 -1.58 17.46
N LEU A 71 -13.65 -2.38 17.17
CA LEU A 71 -14.76 -2.06 16.28
C LEU A 71 -15.93 -1.46 17.07
N ILE A 72 -16.63 -0.48 16.50
CA ILE A 72 -17.93 0.00 16.98
C ILE A 72 -18.92 0.16 15.83
N ILE A 73 -20.18 -0.19 16.08
CA ILE A 73 -21.29 0.14 15.19
C ILE A 73 -22.05 1.30 15.82
N LEU A 74 -22.17 2.38 15.06
CA LEU A 74 -22.98 3.54 15.37
C LEU A 74 -24.38 3.37 14.76
N HIS A 75 -25.39 3.94 15.42
CA HIS A 75 -26.74 4.07 14.86
C HIS A 75 -27.22 5.53 14.94
N GLN A 76 -27.86 5.98 13.86
CA GLN A 76 -28.56 7.26 13.79
C GLN A 76 -30.05 7.00 13.49
N GLY A 77 -30.93 7.49 14.37
CA GLY A 77 -32.38 7.34 14.21
C GLY A 77 -32.93 8.22 13.08
N VAL A 78 -34.05 7.79 12.46
CA VAL A 78 -34.73 8.59 11.44
C VAL A 78 -35.30 9.87 12.08
N GLY A 79 -34.70 11.01 11.75
CA GLY A 79 -35.03 12.32 12.34
C GLY A 79 -34.17 12.71 13.54
N ASP A 80 -33.29 11.84 14.01
CA ASP A 80 -32.28 12.16 15.03
C ASP A 80 -31.03 12.77 14.38
N LYS A 81 -30.36 13.67 15.09
CA LYS A 81 -29.08 14.27 14.70
C LYS A 81 -27.88 13.65 15.44
N ASN A 82 -28.12 12.92 16.52
CA ASN A 82 -27.07 12.30 17.31
C ASN A 82 -26.82 10.84 16.86
N GLU A 83 -25.55 10.47 16.82
CA GLU A 83 -25.14 9.07 16.71
C GLU A 83 -25.08 8.43 18.12
N SER A 84 -25.21 7.11 18.19
CA SER A 84 -25.05 6.34 19.43
C SER A 84 -24.34 5.01 19.17
N VAL A 85 -23.49 4.55 20.10
CA VAL A 85 -22.85 3.24 19.97
C VAL A 85 -23.82 2.13 20.34
N VAL A 86 -24.12 1.25 19.39
CA VAL A 86 -25.11 0.18 19.55
C VAL A 86 -24.52 -1.23 19.50
N ALA A 87 -23.26 -1.37 19.06
CA ALA A 87 -22.48 -2.58 19.23
C ALA A 87 -20.97 -2.27 19.25
N CYS A 88 -20.19 -3.16 19.87
CA CYS A 88 -18.73 -3.12 19.83
C CYS A 88 -18.14 -4.53 19.63
N GLY A 89 -16.97 -4.61 19.02
CA GLY A 89 -16.22 -5.83 18.79
C GLY A 89 -14.74 -5.61 19.10
N ASN A 90 -14.24 -6.25 20.15
CA ASN A 90 -12.86 -6.09 20.62
C ASN A 90 -11.97 -7.21 20.08
N SER A 91 -10.74 -6.88 19.66
CA SER A 91 -9.76 -7.87 19.19
C SER A 91 -8.31 -7.39 19.35
N ILE A 92 -7.37 -8.33 19.35
CA ILE A 92 -5.94 -8.07 19.54
C ILE A 92 -5.08 -8.96 18.61
N PRO A 93 -4.16 -8.39 17.81
CA PRO A 93 -3.09 -9.13 17.17
C PRO A 93 -2.12 -9.72 18.21
N VAL A 94 -1.81 -11.01 18.10
CA VAL A 94 -0.91 -11.73 19.02
C VAL A 94 0.00 -12.69 18.27
N TYR A 95 1.23 -12.91 18.76
CA TYR A 95 2.05 -14.03 18.33
C TYR A 95 1.85 -15.22 19.27
N CYS A 96 1.35 -16.33 18.74
CA CYS A 96 1.18 -17.58 19.46
C CYS A 96 1.17 -18.76 18.47
N PRO A 97 1.95 -19.84 18.68
CA PRO A 97 1.86 -21.02 17.83
C PRO A 97 0.47 -21.66 17.97
N LEU A 98 -0.17 -22.02 16.84
CA LEU A 98 -1.54 -22.56 16.83
C LEU A 98 -1.72 -23.86 17.66
N ASN A 99 -0.64 -24.63 17.83
CA ASN A 99 -0.58 -25.82 18.68
C ASN A 99 -0.40 -25.50 20.18
N GLU A 100 -0.04 -24.26 20.54
CA GLU A 100 0.36 -23.81 21.88
C GLU A 100 -0.50 -22.65 22.41
N LEU A 101 -1.75 -22.51 21.94
CA LEU A 101 -2.74 -21.59 22.52
C LEU A 101 -2.79 -21.74 24.05
N PRO A 102 -2.74 -20.65 24.85
CA PRO A 102 -2.54 -20.74 26.28
C PRO A 102 -3.77 -21.28 27.02
N ASP A 103 -3.53 -22.11 28.04
CA ASP A 103 -4.57 -22.65 28.92
C ASP A 103 -5.16 -21.58 29.88
N GLY A 104 -4.45 -20.45 30.02
CA GLY A 104 -4.95 -19.20 30.60
C GLY A 104 -5.78 -18.33 29.64
N GLY A 105 -6.14 -18.86 28.46
CA GLY A 105 -7.21 -18.37 27.60
C GLY A 105 -7.21 -16.87 27.32
N TRP A 106 -8.30 -16.20 27.70
CA TRP A 106 -8.59 -14.80 27.42
C TRP A 106 -7.57 -13.86 28.07
N GLU A 107 -7.29 -14.03 29.37
CA GLU A 107 -6.32 -13.21 30.09
C GLU A 107 -4.91 -13.39 29.51
N ALA A 108 -4.50 -14.65 29.25
CA ALA A 108 -3.20 -14.94 28.67
C ALA A 108 -3.05 -14.37 27.25
N ILE A 109 -4.11 -14.38 26.43
CA ILE A 109 -4.08 -13.79 25.07
C ILE A 109 -4.00 -12.26 25.12
N LEU A 110 -4.80 -11.60 25.98
CA LEU A 110 -4.74 -10.15 26.17
C LEU A 110 -3.35 -9.73 26.66
N GLN A 111 -2.84 -10.36 27.72
CA GLN A 111 -1.50 -10.09 28.24
C GLN A 111 -0.43 -10.32 27.17
N THR A 112 -0.44 -11.47 26.49
CA THR A 112 0.57 -11.82 25.49
C THR A 112 0.58 -10.83 24.33
N GLY A 113 -0.59 -10.40 23.82
CA GLY A 113 -0.66 -9.40 22.75
C GLY A 113 -0.04 -8.05 23.13
N ILE A 114 -0.33 -7.55 24.34
CA ILE A 114 0.24 -6.28 24.84
C ILE A 114 1.75 -6.43 25.15
N GLU A 115 2.17 -7.54 25.77
CA GLU A 115 3.58 -7.77 26.13
C GLU A 115 4.46 -8.08 24.92
N ASN A 116 3.94 -8.75 23.89
CA ASN A 116 4.60 -8.91 22.59
C ASN A 116 4.98 -7.54 22.00
N TYR A 117 4.07 -6.57 22.07
CA TYR A 117 4.24 -5.22 21.56
C TYR A 117 5.30 -4.45 22.35
N HIS A 118 5.19 -4.39 23.68
CA HIS A 118 6.18 -3.69 24.52
C HIS A 118 7.58 -4.33 24.49
N ALA A 119 7.67 -5.64 24.28
CA ALA A 119 8.95 -6.35 24.12
C ALA A 119 9.65 -6.12 22.77
N GLY A 120 9.09 -5.28 21.88
CA GLY A 120 9.71 -4.93 20.60
C GLY A 120 9.74 -6.06 19.57
N HIS A 121 8.81 -7.02 19.67
CA HIS A 121 8.59 -8.14 18.73
C HIS A 121 9.85 -8.87 18.21
N LYS A 122 10.26 -9.96 18.89
CA LYS A 122 11.18 -10.95 18.28
C LYS A 122 10.54 -11.70 17.09
N GLN A 123 9.21 -11.81 17.08
CA GLN A 123 8.40 -12.49 16.06
C GLN A 123 7.12 -11.65 15.82
N PRO A 124 6.61 -11.57 14.57
CA PRO A 124 5.42 -10.79 14.25
C PRO A 124 4.14 -11.53 14.69
N PRO A 125 3.06 -10.82 15.05
CA PRO A 125 1.75 -11.43 15.28
C PRO A 125 1.30 -12.31 14.10
N ASN A 126 1.01 -13.58 14.38
CA ASN A 126 0.50 -14.54 13.40
C ASN A 126 -1.01 -14.77 13.54
N LEU A 127 -1.61 -14.43 14.69
CA LEU A 127 -3.05 -14.58 14.96
C LEU A 127 -3.70 -13.22 15.22
N LEU A 128 -4.96 -13.09 14.80
CA LEU A 128 -5.88 -12.10 15.36
C LEU A 128 -6.77 -12.84 16.37
N SER A 129 -6.85 -12.39 17.62
CA SER A 129 -7.80 -12.94 18.58
C SER A 129 -8.94 -11.97 18.83
N ALA A 130 -10.18 -12.43 18.75
CA ALA A 130 -11.30 -11.70 19.32
C ALA A 130 -11.23 -11.75 20.86
N LEU A 131 -11.66 -10.67 21.51
CA LEU A 131 -11.74 -10.53 22.97
C LEU A 131 -13.19 -10.32 23.44
N GLY A 132 -14.07 -9.78 22.61
CA GLY A 132 -15.48 -9.61 22.96
C GLY A 132 -16.33 -9.11 21.80
N VAL A 133 -17.63 -9.42 21.83
CA VAL A 133 -18.63 -8.85 20.93
C VAL A 133 -19.87 -8.52 21.77
N THR A 134 -20.25 -7.25 21.80
CA THR A 134 -21.37 -6.75 22.62
C THR A 134 -22.37 -6.02 21.73
N VAL A 135 -23.67 -6.28 21.90
CA VAL A 135 -24.75 -5.61 21.16
C VAL A 135 -25.82 -5.10 22.12
N HIS A 136 -26.15 -3.82 22.00
CA HIS A 136 -27.18 -3.12 22.76
C HIS A 136 -28.54 -3.86 22.68
N PRO A 137 -29.28 -4.05 23.78
CA PRO A 137 -30.49 -4.87 23.79
C PRO A 137 -31.52 -4.50 22.72
N ALA A 138 -31.77 -3.20 22.51
CA ALA A 138 -32.73 -2.70 21.52
C ALA A 138 -32.32 -2.91 20.05
N HIS A 139 -31.03 -3.17 19.77
CA HIS A 139 -30.51 -3.39 18.41
C HIS A 139 -30.14 -4.86 18.15
N ARG A 140 -30.63 -5.78 19.00
CA ARG A 140 -30.56 -7.23 18.75
C ARG A 140 -31.46 -7.63 17.58
N GLN A 141 -31.25 -8.83 17.05
CA GLN A 141 -31.83 -9.35 15.80
C GLN A 141 -31.46 -8.60 14.50
N GLN A 142 -30.94 -7.38 14.56
CA GLN A 142 -30.44 -6.61 13.39
C GLN A 142 -29.09 -7.13 12.81
N ARG A 143 -28.76 -8.41 13.02
CA ARG A 143 -27.53 -9.10 12.56
C ARG A 143 -26.18 -8.47 12.98
N LEU A 144 -26.15 -7.41 13.79
CA LEU A 144 -24.94 -6.66 14.15
C LEU A 144 -23.79 -7.53 14.72
N ALA A 145 -24.11 -8.55 15.52
CA ALA A 145 -23.10 -9.50 16.00
C ALA A 145 -22.50 -10.38 14.88
N ASP A 146 -23.29 -10.72 13.86
CA ASP A 146 -22.79 -11.47 12.69
C ASP A 146 -21.87 -10.58 11.84
N ILE A 147 -22.25 -9.30 11.68
CA ILE A 147 -21.46 -8.26 10.99
C ILE A 147 -20.10 -8.08 11.68
N LEU A 148 -20.06 -7.95 13.01
CA LEU A 148 -18.80 -7.83 13.76
C LEU A 148 -17.91 -9.07 13.62
N ILE A 149 -18.47 -10.29 13.73
CA ILE A 149 -17.70 -11.54 13.53
C ILE A 149 -17.15 -11.62 12.10
N GLN A 150 -17.96 -11.28 11.08
CA GLN A 150 -17.52 -11.26 9.69
C GLN A 150 -16.46 -10.19 9.43
N THR A 151 -16.57 -9.02 10.06
CA THR A 151 -15.55 -7.97 10.01
C THR A 151 -14.23 -8.49 10.56
N LEU A 152 -14.21 -9.09 11.76
CA LEU A 152 -13.00 -9.66 12.36
C LEU A 152 -12.38 -10.76 11.49
N ARG A 153 -13.19 -11.59 10.82
CA ARG A 153 -12.69 -12.62 9.89
C ARG A 153 -12.11 -12.01 8.60
N SER A 154 -12.76 -10.98 8.05
CA SER A 154 -12.24 -10.24 6.89
C SER A 154 -10.96 -9.47 7.22
N LEU A 155 -10.82 -8.94 8.43
CA LEU A 155 -9.58 -8.34 8.92
C LEU A 155 -8.47 -9.37 9.11
N ALA A 156 -8.77 -10.54 9.69
CA ALA A 156 -7.82 -11.66 9.76
C ALA A 156 -7.27 -12.01 8.37
N SER A 157 -8.15 -12.05 7.35
CA SER A 157 -7.78 -12.32 5.96
C SER A 157 -7.01 -11.17 5.29
N GLN A 158 -7.44 -9.91 5.47
CA GLN A 158 -6.87 -8.73 4.81
C GLN A 158 -5.45 -8.42 5.31
N PHE A 159 -5.17 -8.71 6.59
CA PHE A 159 -3.87 -8.51 7.21
C PHE A 159 -3.00 -9.78 7.25
N HIS A 160 -3.43 -10.85 6.56
CA HIS A 160 -2.71 -12.12 6.39
C HIS A 160 -2.35 -12.84 7.70
N PHE A 161 -3.26 -12.82 8.67
CA PHE A 161 -3.16 -13.68 9.87
C PHE A 161 -3.45 -15.14 9.50
N GLU A 162 -2.75 -16.08 10.14
CA GLU A 162 -2.88 -17.53 9.91
C GLU A 162 -4.26 -18.05 10.32
N ALA A 163 -4.82 -17.47 11.40
CA ALA A 163 -6.18 -17.70 11.85
C ALA A 163 -6.76 -16.49 12.60
N LEU A 164 -8.09 -16.41 12.62
CA LEU A 164 -8.85 -15.76 13.68
C LEU A 164 -9.02 -16.76 14.84
N VAL A 165 -8.73 -16.35 16.07
CA VAL A 165 -8.94 -17.15 17.29
C VAL A 165 -9.97 -16.48 18.20
N VAL A 166 -10.74 -17.28 18.94
CA VAL A 166 -11.74 -16.77 19.90
C VAL A 166 -11.74 -17.61 21.18
N PRO A 167 -11.42 -17.01 22.34
CA PRO A 167 -11.78 -17.53 23.66
C PRO A 167 -13.30 -17.34 23.86
N LEU A 168 -14.09 -18.40 23.69
CA LEU A 168 -15.55 -18.33 23.77
C LEU A 168 -16.04 -18.54 25.20
N ARG A 169 -16.69 -17.51 25.76
CA ARG A 169 -17.58 -17.58 26.92
C ARG A 169 -18.98 -18.04 26.45
N PRO A 170 -19.43 -19.28 26.75
CA PRO A 170 -20.73 -19.77 26.27
C PRO A 170 -21.88 -19.03 26.97
N THR A 171 -22.86 -18.55 26.21
CA THR A 171 -23.86 -17.58 26.71
C THR A 171 -24.99 -18.20 27.54
N LYS A 172 -25.17 -19.53 27.48
CA LYS A 172 -26.15 -20.25 28.30
C LYS A 172 -25.54 -21.07 29.46
N LYS A 173 -24.21 -21.18 29.59
CA LYS A 173 -23.57 -21.99 30.65
C LYS A 173 -23.94 -21.53 32.07
N SER A 174 -24.21 -20.24 32.28
CA SER A 174 -24.65 -19.69 33.57
C SER A 174 -26.08 -20.08 33.98
N GLU A 175 -26.87 -20.69 33.09
CA GLU A 175 -28.13 -21.35 33.48
C GLU A 175 -27.88 -22.73 34.13
N TYR A 176 -26.68 -23.29 33.93
CA TYR A 176 -26.27 -24.63 34.36
C TYR A 176 -24.92 -24.60 35.11
N PRO A 177 -24.74 -23.77 36.17
CA PRO A 177 -23.43 -23.54 36.78
C PRO A 177 -22.80 -24.81 37.35
N LEU A 178 -23.61 -25.71 37.93
CA LEU A 178 -23.18 -26.98 38.53
C LEU A 178 -22.76 -28.07 37.52
N VAL A 179 -23.08 -27.92 36.22
CA VAL A 179 -22.64 -28.88 35.20
C VAL A 179 -21.16 -28.61 34.88
N PRO A 180 -20.28 -29.64 34.78
CA PRO A 180 -18.90 -29.45 34.35
C PRO A 180 -18.82 -28.72 33.01
N PHE A 181 -17.88 -27.78 32.87
CA PHE A 181 -17.75 -26.99 31.64
C PHE A 181 -17.44 -27.89 30.43
N GLU A 182 -16.60 -28.89 30.67
CA GLU A 182 -16.17 -29.94 29.76
C GLU A 182 -17.35 -30.74 29.20
N GLU A 183 -18.40 -30.95 30.00
CA GLU A 183 -19.59 -31.67 29.58
C GLU A 183 -20.53 -30.76 28.77
N TYR A 184 -20.87 -29.60 29.33
CA TYR A 184 -21.80 -28.64 28.74
C TYR A 184 -21.40 -28.21 27.32
N VAL A 185 -20.12 -27.96 27.05
CA VAL A 185 -19.64 -27.53 25.72
C VAL A 185 -19.74 -28.63 24.66
N HIS A 186 -20.04 -29.87 25.03
CA HIS A 186 -20.30 -30.96 24.10
C HIS A 186 -21.79 -31.28 23.91
N TRP A 187 -22.69 -30.83 24.80
CA TRP A 187 -24.16 -30.94 24.66
C TRP A 187 -24.65 -30.47 23.28
N LYS A 188 -25.69 -31.12 22.74
CA LYS A 188 -26.30 -30.79 21.44
C LYS A 188 -27.69 -30.17 21.61
N LEU A 189 -28.19 -29.54 20.54
CA LEU A 189 -29.58 -29.07 20.51
C LEU A 189 -30.58 -30.21 20.28
N ASP A 190 -30.14 -31.26 19.59
CA ASP A 190 -30.86 -32.51 19.36
C ASP A 190 -29.82 -33.64 19.18
N ASP A 191 -29.90 -34.68 20.02
CA ASP A 191 -29.02 -35.85 19.95
C ASP A 191 -29.52 -36.91 18.95
N HIS A 192 -30.78 -36.85 18.52
CA HIS A 192 -31.33 -37.73 17.48
C HIS A 192 -31.01 -37.25 16.06
N ALA A 193 -30.60 -35.98 15.90
CA ALA A 193 -30.09 -35.45 14.64
C ALA A 193 -28.92 -36.28 14.08
N ARG A 194 -28.84 -36.39 12.74
CA ARG A 194 -27.76 -37.12 12.06
C ARG A 194 -26.41 -36.47 12.39
N PRO A 195 -25.28 -37.22 12.44
CA PRO A 195 -23.99 -36.67 12.89
C PRO A 195 -23.52 -35.39 12.18
N ALA A 196 -23.86 -35.21 10.89
CA ALA A 196 -23.52 -34.00 10.13
C ALA A 196 -24.39 -32.77 10.48
N ASP A 197 -25.58 -32.97 11.05
CA ASP A 197 -26.53 -31.91 11.41
C ASP A 197 -26.46 -31.54 12.92
N ARG A 198 -25.67 -32.29 13.72
CA ARG A 198 -25.58 -32.13 15.19
C ARG A 198 -24.85 -30.85 15.61
N VAL A 199 -25.62 -29.78 15.81
CA VAL A 199 -25.14 -28.49 16.33
C VAL A 199 -25.09 -28.44 17.87
N PRO A 200 -24.14 -27.69 18.48
CA PRO A 200 -24.08 -27.46 19.93
C PRO A 200 -25.39 -26.96 20.57
N TYR A 201 -25.59 -27.23 21.85
CA TYR A 201 -26.68 -26.66 22.65
C TYR A 201 -26.56 -25.13 22.83
N ASP A 202 -25.35 -24.64 23.07
CA ASP A 202 -25.11 -23.21 23.30
C ASP A 202 -25.23 -22.39 22.00
N PRO A 203 -26.05 -21.31 21.97
CA PRO A 203 -26.29 -20.53 20.75
C PRO A 203 -25.08 -19.73 20.29
N TRP A 204 -24.13 -19.40 21.18
CA TRP A 204 -22.91 -18.68 20.82
C TRP A 204 -21.90 -19.64 20.17
N LEU A 205 -21.72 -20.84 20.75
CA LEU A 205 -20.93 -21.91 20.12
C LEU A 205 -21.48 -22.27 18.73
N ARG A 206 -22.82 -22.40 18.57
CA ARG A 206 -23.44 -22.61 17.24
C ARG A 206 -23.08 -21.52 16.24
N LYS A 207 -23.09 -20.24 16.66
CA LYS A 207 -22.82 -19.10 15.77
C LYS A 207 -21.41 -19.15 15.20
N HIS A 208 -20.42 -19.44 16.05
CA HIS A 208 -19.02 -19.49 15.63
C HIS A 208 -18.74 -20.66 14.67
N LEU A 209 -19.22 -21.87 14.98
CA LEU A 209 -19.10 -23.02 14.06
C LEU A 209 -19.76 -22.75 12.69
N LYS A 210 -20.91 -22.05 12.65
CA LYS A 210 -21.60 -21.68 11.40
C LYS A 210 -20.73 -20.84 10.45
N TYR A 211 -19.78 -20.05 10.95
CA TYR A 211 -18.89 -19.21 10.13
C TYR A 211 -17.58 -19.89 9.72
N GLY A 212 -17.46 -21.21 9.95
CA GLY A 212 -16.28 -22.02 9.64
C GLY A 212 -15.40 -22.34 10.85
N GLY A 213 -15.86 -21.97 12.06
CA GLY A 213 -15.12 -22.17 13.30
C GLY A 213 -14.82 -23.62 13.62
N GLN A 214 -13.64 -23.87 14.17
CA GLN A 214 -13.19 -25.17 14.66
C GLN A 214 -12.82 -25.05 16.13
N ILE A 215 -13.47 -25.85 16.99
CA ILE A 215 -13.11 -25.97 18.40
C ILE A 215 -11.72 -26.60 18.51
N VAL A 216 -10.82 -25.97 19.28
CA VAL A 216 -9.42 -26.40 19.46
C VAL A 216 -9.21 -27.07 20.82
N ARG A 217 -9.54 -26.36 21.92
CA ARG A 217 -9.35 -26.84 23.30
C ARG A 217 -10.33 -26.17 24.27
N ILE A 218 -10.25 -26.54 25.54
CA ILE A 218 -10.75 -25.73 26.66
C ILE A 218 -9.54 -24.98 27.23
N ALA A 219 -9.72 -23.72 27.58
CA ALA A 219 -8.79 -22.95 28.41
C ALA A 219 -9.38 -22.94 29.84
N PRO A 220 -8.92 -23.81 30.76
CA PRO A 220 -9.56 -24.01 32.06
C PRO A 220 -9.43 -22.82 33.01
N HIS A 221 -8.39 -21.98 32.85
CA HIS A 221 -8.10 -20.84 33.74
C HIS A 221 -8.15 -19.52 32.96
N SER A 222 -9.19 -19.33 32.14
CA SER A 222 -9.27 -18.25 31.15
C SER A 222 -9.39 -16.85 31.74
N MET A 223 -10.03 -16.74 32.92
CA MET A 223 -10.06 -15.53 33.75
C MET A 223 -10.02 -15.91 35.24
N THR A 224 -9.21 -15.24 36.06
CA THR A 224 -9.13 -15.49 37.52
C THR A 224 -9.48 -14.25 38.34
N ILE A 225 -10.48 -14.37 39.22
CA ILE A 225 -10.99 -13.28 40.06
C ILE A 225 -11.01 -13.71 41.53
N THR A 226 -10.41 -12.91 42.40
CA THR A 226 -10.35 -13.16 43.85
C THR A 226 -10.67 -11.87 44.60
N ALA A 227 -11.66 -11.91 45.49
CA ALA A 227 -12.15 -10.74 46.22
C ALA A 227 -12.75 -11.11 47.59
N HIS A 228 -12.96 -10.12 48.46
CA HIS A 228 -13.67 -10.31 49.74
C HIS A 228 -15.17 -10.55 49.52
N ALA A 229 -15.84 -11.25 50.43
CA ALA A 229 -17.27 -11.57 50.34
C ALA A 229 -18.15 -10.33 50.15
N ASP A 230 -17.83 -9.22 50.80
CA ASP A 230 -18.57 -7.94 50.64
C ASP A 230 -18.47 -7.39 49.21
N GLN A 231 -17.29 -7.47 48.60
CA GLN A 231 -17.07 -7.02 47.22
C GLN A 231 -17.77 -7.93 46.20
N TRP A 232 -17.82 -9.24 46.46
CA TRP A 232 -18.65 -10.17 45.70
C TRP A 232 -20.15 -9.86 45.83
N LYS A 233 -20.60 -9.46 47.02
CA LYS A 233 -21.97 -9.04 47.29
C LYS A 233 -22.32 -7.73 46.57
N ASP A 234 -21.42 -6.75 46.53
CA ASP A 234 -21.58 -5.53 45.74
C ASP A 234 -21.68 -5.83 44.23
N TRP A 235 -20.81 -6.70 43.71
CA TRP A 235 -20.77 -7.06 42.28
C TRP A 235 -21.97 -7.89 41.77
N THR A 236 -22.69 -8.60 42.66
CA THR A 236 -23.63 -9.66 42.27
C THR A 236 -24.96 -9.68 43.03
N GLY A 237 -25.08 -8.92 44.13
CA GLY A 237 -26.16 -9.02 45.10
C GLY A 237 -26.14 -10.28 45.97
N CYS A 238 -25.20 -11.20 45.76
CA CYS A 238 -25.13 -12.48 46.46
C CYS A 238 -24.31 -12.37 47.76
N ASP A 239 -24.97 -12.54 48.91
CA ASP A 239 -24.26 -12.71 50.18
C ASP A 239 -23.73 -14.16 50.27
N LEU A 240 -22.44 -14.34 49.99
CA LEU A 240 -21.79 -15.66 49.99
C LEU A 240 -21.85 -16.35 51.36
N THR A 241 -21.92 -15.58 52.47
CA THR A 241 -22.04 -16.11 53.82
C THR A 241 -23.40 -16.75 54.04
N ALA A 242 -24.47 -15.99 53.75
CA ALA A 242 -25.84 -16.50 53.86
C ALA A 242 -26.12 -17.61 52.84
N ALA A 243 -25.54 -17.54 51.64
CA ALA A 243 -25.67 -18.59 50.63
C ALA A 243 -25.04 -19.91 51.10
N ALA A 244 -23.84 -19.87 51.72
CA ALA A 244 -23.19 -21.03 52.32
C ALA A 244 -24.04 -21.66 53.45
N GLU A 245 -24.62 -20.83 54.32
CA GLU A 245 -25.48 -21.30 55.43
C GLU A 245 -26.83 -21.87 54.94
N SER A 246 -27.35 -21.39 53.80
CA SER A 246 -28.67 -21.77 53.26
C SER A 246 -28.75 -23.17 52.63
N GLY A 247 -27.64 -23.89 52.48
CA GLY A 247 -27.59 -25.18 51.79
C GLY A 247 -27.61 -25.10 50.26
N LEU A 248 -27.46 -23.91 49.68
CA LEU A 248 -27.30 -23.69 48.23
C LEU A 248 -25.90 -24.04 47.69
N ALA A 249 -24.99 -24.50 48.56
CA ALA A 249 -23.57 -24.64 48.26
C ALA A 249 -23.06 -26.08 48.45
N ILE A 250 -22.03 -26.45 47.69
CA ILE A 250 -21.37 -27.75 47.76
C ILE A 250 -20.07 -27.61 48.55
N SER A 251 -19.82 -28.51 49.50
CA SER A 251 -18.61 -28.47 50.34
C SER A 251 -17.50 -29.32 49.74
N SER A 252 -16.29 -28.76 49.65
CA SER A 252 -15.03 -29.44 49.33
C SER A 252 -14.01 -29.19 50.45
N GLU A 253 -12.82 -29.80 50.41
CA GLU A 253 -11.86 -29.72 51.52
C GLU A 253 -11.36 -28.27 51.76
N GLY A 254 -11.96 -27.60 52.75
CA GLY A 254 -11.62 -26.24 53.18
C GLY A 254 -12.37 -25.11 52.46
N TYR A 255 -13.23 -25.40 51.48
CA TYR A 255 -13.91 -24.41 50.64
C TYR A 255 -15.39 -24.76 50.39
N ILE A 256 -16.18 -23.73 50.09
CA ILE A 256 -17.61 -23.81 49.86
C ILE A 256 -17.92 -23.27 48.46
N GLU A 257 -18.48 -24.12 47.59
CA GLU A 257 -18.80 -23.78 46.20
C GLU A 257 -20.21 -23.20 46.08
N VAL A 258 -20.29 -21.89 45.82
CA VAL A 258 -21.55 -21.12 45.75
C VAL A 258 -21.91 -20.80 44.30
N PRO A 259 -23.06 -21.22 43.77
CA PRO A 259 -23.55 -20.80 42.46
C PRO A 259 -23.97 -19.32 42.47
N VAL A 260 -23.24 -18.48 41.76
CA VAL A 260 -23.45 -17.01 41.71
C VAL A 260 -24.09 -16.59 40.37
N PRO A 261 -25.06 -15.65 40.34
CA PRO A 261 -25.69 -15.19 39.10
C PRO A 261 -24.67 -14.73 38.04
N ARG A 262 -24.87 -15.14 36.78
CA ARG A 262 -24.03 -14.85 35.60
C ARG A 262 -22.62 -15.48 35.61
N ALA A 263 -22.21 -16.16 36.69
CA ALA A 263 -21.00 -16.99 36.71
C ALA A 263 -21.22 -18.27 35.87
N LEU A 264 -20.14 -18.84 35.31
CA LEU A 264 -20.21 -20.06 34.50
C LEU A 264 -20.01 -21.34 35.32
N VAL A 265 -19.34 -21.23 36.46
CA VAL A 265 -19.06 -22.29 37.45
C VAL A 265 -19.30 -21.71 38.85
N PRO A 266 -19.36 -22.51 39.92
CA PRO A 266 -19.44 -21.98 41.29
C PRO A 266 -18.25 -21.09 41.66
N VAL A 267 -18.47 -20.17 42.60
CA VAL A 267 -17.41 -19.39 43.26
C VAL A 267 -16.95 -20.16 44.49
N GLN A 268 -15.65 -20.37 44.64
CA GLN A 268 -15.04 -21.05 45.79
C GLN A 268 -14.82 -20.06 46.93
N TYR A 269 -15.73 -20.08 47.90
CA TYR A 269 -15.72 -19.23 49.09
C TYR A 269 -14.96 -19.91 50.25
N ASN A 270 -14.07 -19.17 50.92
CA ASN A 270 -13.43 -19.61 52.15
C ASN A 270 -14.07 -18.89 53.36
N PRO A 271 -14.79 -19.61 54.24
CA PRO A 271 -15.49 -18.98 55.36
C PRO A 271 -14.57 -18.47 56.49
N ILE A 272 -13.31 -18.90 56.53
CA ILE A 272 -12.33 -18.48 57.55
C ILE A 272 -11.72 -17.13 57.18
N THR A 273 -11.27 -16.97 55.93
CA THR A 273 -10.65 -15.74 55.44
C THR A 273 -11.66 -14.74 54.86
N LYS A 274 -12.91 -15.18 54.63
CA LYS A 274 -13.97 -14.45 53.92
C LYS A 274 -13.62 -14.02 52.50
N VAL A 275 -12.59 -14.62 51.91
CA VAL A 275 -12.21 -14.43 50.51
C VAL A 275 -12.91 -15.48 49.64
N ALA A 276 -13.38 -15.08 48.47
CA ALA A 276 -13.90 -16.00 47.46
C ALA A 276 -13.13 -15.85 46.14
N SER A 277 -12.82 -16.99 45.53
CA SER A 277 -12.09 -17.13 44.27
C SER A 277 -12.99 -17.71 43.19
N TYR A 278 -12.83 -17.24 41.96
CA TYR A 278 -13.58 -17.68 40.79
C TYR A 278 -12.62 -17.81 39.60
N VAL A 279 -12.62 -18.99 39.00
CA VAL A 279 -11.82 -19.32 37.83
C VAL A 279 -12.79 -19.62 36.69
N GLU A 280 -12.79 -18.79 35.64
CA GLU A 280 -13.67 -18.99 34.50
C GLU A 280 -12.98 -19.80 33.38
N PRO A 281 -13.52 -20.96 33.00
CA PRO A 281 -13.10 -21.66 31.79
C PRO A 281 -13.73 -21.05 30.53
N ASN A 282 -12.99 -21.03 29.43
CA ASN A 282 -13.51 -20.68 28.10
C ASN A 282 -13.21 -21.78 27.07
N LYS A 283 -13.96 -21.82 25.95
CA LYS A 283 -13.73 -22.78 24.86
C LYS A 283 -12.96 -22.08 23.73
N MET A 284 -11.76 -22.56 23.41
CA MET A 284 -10.93 -21.96 22.36
C MET A 284 -11.38 -22.44 20.98
N GLU A 285 -11.59 -21.50 20.06
CA GLU A 285 -12.05 -21.71 18.68
C GLU A 285 -11.11 -21.02 17.68
N GLN A 286 -10.93 -21.59 16.49
CA GLN A 286 -10.07 -21.06 15.42
C GLN A 286 -10.76 -21.11 14.04
N GLN A 287 -10.44 -20.15 13.17
CA GLN A 287 -10.82 -20.12 11.75
C GLN A 287 -9.57 -19.88 10.89
N LYS A 288 -9.21 -20.87 10.07
CA LYS A 288 -8.13 -20.73 9.07
C LYS A 288 -8.57 -19.87 7.88
N VAL A 289 -7.62 -19.12 7.32
CA VAL A 289 -7.80 -18.33 6.09
C VAL A 289 -7.31 -19.13 4.86
N SER A 290 -7.95 -18.96 3.70
CA SER A 290 -7.61 -19.64 2.44
C SER A 290 -7.64 -18.71 1.23
N PHE A 291 -6.88 -19.03 0.17
CA PHE A 291 -6.67 -18.22 -1.03
C PHE A 291 -6.64 -19.11 -2.29
N ASP A 292 -7.19 -18.67 -3.44
CA ASP A 292 -7.41 -19.49 -4.66
C ASP A 292 -6.80 -18.89 -5.95
N HIS A 293 -6.00 -19.68 -6.72
CA HIS A 293 -5.44 -19.30 -8.03
C HIS A 293 -5.07 -20.50 -8.95
N ALA A 294 -5.35 -20.38 -10.26
CA ALA A 294 -4.89 -21.24 -11.38
C ALA A 294 -5.13 -20.48 -12.73
N SER A 295 -4.62 -20.77 -13.93
CA SER A 295 -3.60 -21.69 -14.53
C SER A 295 -2.94 -20.90 -15.71
N LEU A 296 -2.40 -21.34 -16.87
CA LEU A 296 -1.86 -22.58 -17.51
C LEU A 296 -0.85 -22.09 -18.61
N GLU A 297 -0.13 -22.95 -19.37
CA GLU A 297 0.94 -22.46 -20.29
C GLU A 297 1.40 -23.43 -21.43
N SER A 298 1.92 -22.87 -22.56
CA SER A 298 2.80 -23.52 -23.58
C SER A 298 3.18 -22.57 -24.76
N SER A 299 4.23 -22.75 -25.60
CA SER A 299 5.63 -23.19 -25.36
C SER A 299 6.58 -22.98 -26.60
N ALA A 300 7.76 -22.35 -26.38
CA ALA A 300 9.09 -22.59 -27.00
C ALA A 300 9.50 -22.24 -28.48
N LYS A 301 10.54 -21.36 -28.57
CA LYS A 301 11.76 -21.39 -29.45
C LYS A 301 11.67 -21.07 -30.97
N ALA A 302 12.72 -20.62 -31.69
CA ALA A 302 13.90 -19.73 -31.47
C ALA A 302 14.91 -19.87 -32.65
N HIS A 303 15.51 -18.76 -33.18
CA HIS A 303 16.87 -18.68 -33.79
C HIS A 303 17.30 -17.21 -34.07
N ARG A 304 18.54 -16.97 -34.55
CA ARG A 304 19.28 -15.69 -34.44
C ARG A 304 20.25 -15.43 -35.61
N ILE A 305 20.38 -14.17 -36.07
CA ILE A 305 21.43 -13.65 -36.98
C ILE A 305 21.86 -12.24 -36.48
N GLU A 306 23.04 -11.76 -36.89
CA GLU A 306 23.68 -10.48 -36.51
C GLU A 306 23.79 -9.52 -37.71
N HIS A 307 24.03 -8.21 -37.48
CA HIS A 307 24.91 -7.31 -38.29
C HIS A 307 24.87 -5.87 -37.73
N GLU A 308 25.93 -5.08 -37.98
CA GLU A 308 26.06 -3.64 -37.64
C GLU A 308 26.26 -2.82 -38.93
N GLU A 309 25.67 -1.61 -39.06
CA GLU A 309 26.15 -0.60 -40.02
C GLU A 309 25.68 0.85 -39.69
N LEU A 310 26.09 1.85 -40.48
CA LEU A 310 26.22 3.25 -40.06
C LEU A 310 24.93 4.11 -40.08
N VAL A 311 24.87 5.05 -39.12
CA VAL A 311 23.82 6.08 -38.93
C VAL A 311 24.22 7.43 -39.56
N THR A 312 23.22 8.15 -40.06
CA THR A 312 23.28 9.54 -40.57
C THR A 312 22.06 10.31 -40.05
N TYR A 313 22.16 11.64 -39.96
CA TYR A 313 21.17 12.51 -39.31
C TYR A 313 20.60 13.58 -40.27
N HIS A 314 19.42 14.13 -39.93
CA HIS A 314 18.70 15.13 -40.73
C HIS A 314 18.32 16.39 -39.91
N ASN A 315 18.10 17.51 -40.59
CA ASN A 315 17.65 18.78 -40.00
C ASN A 315 16.11 18.88 -39.92
N LEU A 316 15.64 19.75 -39.01
CA LEU A 316 14.22 19.96 -38.67
C LEU A 316 13.54 21.08 -39.50
N ASP A 317 12.21 21.09 -39.42
CA ASP A 317 11.31 22.14 -39.94
C ASP A 317 10.99 23.15 -38.83
N TYR A 318 11.11 24.45 -39.14
CA TYR A 318 10.91 25.55 -38.19
C TYR A 318 9.44 26.00 -38.04
N SER A 319 8.53 25.51 -38.90
CA SER A 319 7.14 25.99 -38.99
C SER A 319 6.21 25.62 -37.82
N ARG A 320 6.70 24.90 -36.80
CA ARG A 320 5.91 24.37 -35.68
C ARG A 320 6.40 24.81 -34.28
N LEU A 321 7.14 25.91 -34.21
CA LEU A 321 7.68 26.42 -32.95
C LEU A 321 6.73 27.44 -32.31
N ILE A 322 6.51 27.31 -31.01
CA ILE A 322 5.87 28.32 -30.15
C ILE A 322 7.01 29.22 -29.61
N PRO A 323 7.04 30.54 -29.89
CA PRO A 323 7.94 31.48 -29.24
C PRO A 323 7.82 31.43 -27.71
N GLU A 324 8.93 31.72 -27.02
CA GLU A 324 9.11 31.66 -25.55
C GLU A 324 8.92 30.27 -24.88
N VAL A 325 8.10 29.37 -25.44
CA VAL A 325 8.06 27.93 -25.08
C VAL A 325 9.08 27.17 -25.94
N LEU A 326 10.37 27.38 -25.68
CA LEU A 326 11.49 27.07 -26.58
C LEU A 326 11.82 25.57 -26.78
N GLY A 327 10.93 24.88 -27.51
CA GLY A 327 11.31 24.12 -28.69
C GLY A 327 11.65 22.63 -28.55
N TYR A 328 11.40 21.90 -29.64
CA TYR A 328 12.08 20.65 -29.93
C TYR A 328 13.58 20.95 -30.02
N SER A 329 14.37 20.46 -29.05
CA SER A 329 15.80 20.75 -28.99
C SER A 329 16.57 19.86 -29.96
N TYR A 330 17.46 20.47 -30.76
CA TYR A 330 18.02 19.89 -31.97
C TYR A 330 19.17 18.91 -31.68
N LEU A 331 19.44 18.01 -32.63
CA LEU A 331 20.76 17.39 -32.78
C LEU A 331 21.80 18.48 -33.05
N ARG A 332 22.51 18.92 -32.00
CA ARG A 332 23.63 19.84 -32.13
C ARG A 332 24.91 19.05 -32.41
N ASP A 333 25.60 19.37 -33.50
CA ASP A 333 26.89 18.76 -33.81
C ASP A 333 27.87 18.95 -32.65
N ILE A 334 28.31 17.83 -32.07
CA ILE A 334 29.54 17.74 -31.29
C ILE A 334 30.45 16.74 -32.02
N ALA A 335 30.98 17.22 -33.15
CA ALA A 335 32.26 16.74 -33.63
C ALA A 335 33.32 16.98 -32.55
N ASP A 336 34.29 16.06 -32.47
CA ASP A 336 35.36 15.94 -31.49
C ASP A 336 35.54 17.02 -30.41
N GLU A 337 35.30 16.66 -29.14
CA GLU A 337 36.19 17.04 -28.03
C GLU A 337 36.01 16.14 -26.78
N GLY A 338 37.02 16.12 -25.90
CA GLY A 338 36.77 15.96 -24.45
C GLY A 338 36.43 14.58 -23.84
N LYS A 339 37.09 13.48 -24.22
CA LYS A 339 37.29 12.26 -23.37
C LYS A 339 36.15 11.82 -22.39
N LYS A 340 35.05 11.22 -22.88
CA LYS A 340 34.30 10.11 -22.20
C LYS A 340 33.16 9.52 -23.08
N GLN A 341 33.54 8.88 -24.20
CA GLN A 341 32.65 8.29 -25.23
C GLN A 341 31.85 9.33 -26.04
N SER A 342 31.94 9.25 -27.36
CA SER A 342 31.20 10.13 -28.29
C SER A 342 29.68 9.89 -28.23
N PRO A 343 28.84 10.90 -28.54
CA PRO A 343 27.38 10.77 -28.46
C PRO A 343 26.82 9.59 -29.27
N GLY A 344 27.35 9.30 -30.46
CA GLY A 344 26.95 8.12 -31.25
C GLY A 344 27.15 6.78 -30.53
N LYS A 345 28.20 6.64 -29.70
CA LYS A 345 28.40 5.44 -28.87
C LYS A 345 27.43 5.38 -27.69
N GLN A 346 26.86 6.51 -27.26
CA GLN A 346 25.81 6.55 -26.25
C GLN A 346 24.44 6.26 -26.88
N HIS A 347 24.13 6.83 -28.05
CA HIS A 347 22.95 6.54 -28.86
C HIS A 347 22.82 5.04 -29.16
N ALA A 348 23.88 4.41 -29.70
CA ALA A 348 23.89 2.97 -29.99
C ALA A 348 23.64 2.11 -28.74
N ARG A 349 24.10 2.54 -27.55
CA ARG A 349 23.83 1.84 -26.28
C ARG A 349 22.36 1.96 -25.84
N VAL A 350 21.74 3.13 -26.05
CA VAL A 350 20.33 3.37 -25.73
C VAL A 350 19.43 2.54 -26.67
N ILE A 351 19.69 2.56 -27.97
CA ILE A 351 19.01 1.68 -28.97
C ILE A 351 19.21 0.21 -28.62
N GLN A 352 20.44 -0.23 -28.31
CA GLN A 352 20.70 -1.62 -27.91
C GLN A 352 19.96 -2.00 -26.62
N ALA A 353 19.89 -1.11 -25.63
CA ALA A 353 19.14 -1.35 -24.39
C ALA A 353 17.63 -1.43 -24.66
N TYR A 354 17.07 -0.55 -25.50
CA TYR A 354 15.66 -0.59 -25.88
C TYR A 354 15.32 -1.85 -26.70
N SER A 355 16.14 -2.20 -27.69
CA SER A 355 16.00 -3.43 -28.49
C SER A 355 15.98 -4.69 -27.60
N LYS A 356 16.82 -4.72 -26.55
CA LYS A 356 16.78 -5.76 -25.52
C LYS A 356 15.46 -5.76 -24.73
N ILE A 357 14.98 -4.61 -24.26
CA ILE A 357 13.67 -4.51 -23.58
C ILE A 357 12.55 -5.04 -24.48
N HIS A 358 12.50 -4.59 -25.73
CA HIS A 358 11.51 -5.02 -26.72
C HIS A 358 11.55 -6.55 -26.92
N THR A 359 12.74 -7.15 -26.98
CA THR A 359 12.92 -8.61 -27.12
C THR A 359 12.60 -9.41 -25.85
N LEU A 360 12.64 -8.78 -24.68
CA LEU A 360 12.15 -9.39 -23.42
C LEU A 360 10.62 -9.33 -23.29
N LEU A 361 9.98 -8.32 -23.92
CA LEU A 361 8.53 -8.13 -23.91
C LEU A 361 7.82 -8.90 -25.05
N SER A 362 8.45 -9.01 -26.22
CA SER A 362 7.91 -9.64 -27.43
C SER A 362 7.58 -11.13 -27.26
N PRO A 363 6.63 -11.66 -28.04
CA PRO A 363 6.37 -13.10 -28.10
C PRO A 363 7.54 -13.90 -28.70
N ALA A 364 7.50 -15.22 -28.48
CA ALA A 364 8.24 -16.16 -29.31
C ALA A 364 7.68 -16.10 -30.74
N ARG A 365 8.55 -15.91 -31.75
CA ARG A 365 8.16 -16.07 -33.16
C ARG A 365 7.95 -17.55 -33.45
N GLU A 366 6.79 -17.90 -33.99
CA GLU A 366 6.60 -19.22 -34.62
C GLU A 366 7.60 -19.41 -35.76
N SER A 367 8.05 -20.66 -35.96
CA SER A 367 8.92 -20.98 -37.08
C SER A 367 8.12 -21.00 -38.38
N ALA A 368 8.39 -20.04 -39.27
CA ALA A 368 7.80 -20.02 -40.61
C ALA A 368 8.01 -21.37 -41.34
N PRO A 369 7.08 -21.80 -42.22
CA PRO A 369 7.19 -23.06 -42.93
C PRO A 369 8.50 -23.16 -43.72
N LYS A 370 9.19 -24.29 -43.58
CA LYS A 370 10.34 -24.63 -44.44
C LYS A 370 9.85 -25.11 -45.79
N ASP A 371 9.54 -24.17 -46.68
CA ASP A 371 9.46 -24.50 -48.10
C ASP A 371 10.15 -23.46 -48.99
N SER A 372 10.59 -23.92 -50.16
CA SER A 372 11.57 -23.21 -50.98
C SER A 372 10.94 -22.49 -52.19
N ASN A 373 11.61 -21.43 -52.65
CA ASN A 373 11.34 -20.73 -53.93
C ASN A 373 10.02 -19.95 -54.05
N ILE A 374 9.82 -18.92 -53.19
CA ILE A 374 9.03 -17.74 -53.58
C ILE A 374 9.90 -16.48 -53.45
N ARG A 375 10.07 -15.75 -54.55
CA ARG A 375 10.59 -14.37 -54.55
C ARG A 375 9.44 -13.40 -54.32
N THR A 376 9.74 -12.31 -53.60
CA THR A 376 8.96 -11.04 -53.60
C THR A 376 7.47 -11.14 -53.30
N GLN A 377 7.12 -11.29 -52.03
CA GLN A 377 6.11 -10.43 -51.38
C GLN A 377 6.46 -10.28 -49.89
N TRP A 378 6.49 -9.05 -49.38
CA TRP A 378 6.55 -8.80 -47.94
C TRP A 378 5.15 -8.91 -47.38
N ASP A 379 4.95 -9.81 -46.41
CA ASP A 379 3.65 -10.02 -45.79
C ASP A 379 3.33 -8.88 -44.81
N LYS A 380 2.10 -8.37 -44.87
CA LYS A 380 1.66 -7.14 -44.18
C LYS A 380 1.17 -7.37 -42.74
N HIS A 381 1.38 -8.56 -42.17
CA HIS A 381 0.71 -9.02 -40.95
C HIS A 381 1.65 -9.23 -39.73
N SER A 382 2.87 -8.71 -39.76
CA SER A 382 3.74 -8.63 -38.58
C SER A 382 3.40 -7.38 -37.73
N HIS A 383 2.49 -7.55 -36.76
CA HIS A 383 1.80 -6.46 -36.05
C HIS A 383 2.62 -5.51 -35.14
N VAL A 384 3.95 -5.55 -35.15
CA VAL A 384 4.81 -4.50 -34.59
C VAL A 384 6.03 -4.30 -35.49
N VAL A 385 6.13 -3.14 -36.14
CA VAL A 385 7.31 -2.72 -36.91
C VAL A 385 8.01 -1.59 -36.17
N LEU A 386 9.22 -1.87 -35.66
CA LEU A 386 10.16 -0.83 -35.23
C LEU A 386 10.80 -0.22 -36.48
N HIS A 387 10.46 1.03 -36.78
CA HIS A 387 11.19 1.82 -37.77
C HIS A 387 12.46 2.40 -37.13
N ASP A 388 13.63 1.88 -37.51
CA ASP A 388 14.94 2.44 -37.17
C ASP A 388 15.28 3.64 -38.06
N GLU A 389 14.48 4.69 -37.95
CA GLU A 389 14.67 5.96 -38.66
C GLU A 389 15.52 6.96 -37.86
N ARG A 390 16.60 6.44 -37.25
CA ARG A 390 17.85 7.16 -36.87
C ARG A 390 17.72 8.33 -35.87
N GLY A 391 16.52 8.69 -35.45
CA GLY A 391 16.25 9.82 -34.57
C GLY A 391 16.87 9.66 -33.19
N ALA A 392 17.67 10.64 -32.79
CA ALA A 392 18.18 10.79 -31.43
C ALA A 392 18.08 12.24 -31.00
N PHE A 393 17.91 12.45 -29.69
CA PHE A 393 17.98 13.75 -29.04
C PHE A 393 19.12 13.73 -28.00
N ILE A 394 19.81 14.86 -27.83
CA ILE A 394 20.92 15.02 -26.89
C ILE A 394 20.63 16.22 -25.99
N GLU A 395 20.21 15.96 -24.76
CA GLU A 395 20.14 16.97 -23.71
C GLU A 395 21.56 17.22 -23.20
N ARG A 396 22.08 18.46 -23.36
CA ARG A 396 23.41 18.86 -22.87
C ARG A 396 23.28 19.67 -21.59
N LEU A 397 23.90 19.19 -20.52
CA LEU A 397 23.80 19.74 -19.18
C LEU A 397 25.09 20.48 -18.83
N GLU A 398 25.03 21.81 -18.85
CA GLU A 398 26.18 22.64 -18.47
C GLU A 398 26.29 22.70 -16.94
N PRO A 399 27.50 22.66 -16.37
CA PRO A 399 27.70 22.73 -14.93
C PRO A 399 27.39 24.16 -14.42
N PRO A 400 26.88 24.34 -13.19
CA PRO A 400 26.60 25.67 -12.65
C PRO A 400 27.84 26.59 -12.65
N PRO A 401 27.67 27.92 -12.75
CA PRO A 401 28.78 28.86 -12.64
C PRO A 401 29.65 28.59 -11.41
N ASN A 402 30.98 28.53 -11.61
CA ASN A 402 32.01 28.17 -10.62
C ASN A 402 32.07 26.67 -10.19
N SER A 403 31.29 25.78 -10.80
CA SER A 403 31.42 24.33 -10.59
C SER A 403 32.60 23.73 -11.36
N LYS A 404 33.28 22.73 -10.77
CA LYS A 404 34.34 21.93 -11.42
C LYS A 404 33.85 20.59 -12.00
N ALA A 405 32.54 20.45 -12.21
CA ALA A 405 31.96 19.23 -12.79
C ALA A 405 32.10 19.21 -14.33
N ASP A 406 32.35 18.03 -14.89
CA ASP A 406 32.29 17.80 -16.34
C ASP A 406 30.87 18.12 -16.89
N VAL A 407 30.77 18.62 -18.13
CA VAL A 407 29.49 18.70 -18.86
C VAL A 407 28.89 17.30 -19.00
N VAL A 408 27.60 17.15 -18.70
CA VAL A 408 26.90 15.85 -18.78
C VAL A 408 25.98 15.85 -19.99
N ASN A 409 26.13 14.88 -20.88
CA ASN A 409 25.20 14.67 -22.00
C ASN A 409 24.24 13.51 -21.66
N THR A 410 22.94 13.72 -21.84
CA THR A 410 21.91 12.68 -21.80
C THR A 410 21.43 12.41 -23.23
N VAL A 411 21.64 11.20 -23.75
CA VAL A 411 21.11 10.82 -25.08
C VAL A 411 19.79 10.08 -24.93
N PHE A 412 18.77 10.52 -25.65
CA PHE A 412 17.50 9.83 -25.83
C PHE A 412 17.42 9.31 -27.27
N ALA A 413 16.96 8.09 -27.47
CA ALA A 413 16.71 7.54 -28.80
C ALA A 413 15.21 7.60 -29.12
N GLN A 414 14.87 7.89 -30.37
CA GLN A 414 13.49 7.77 -30.85
C GLN A 414 13.10 6.29 -30.92
N VAL A 415 11.89 6.01 -30.47
CA VAL A 415 11.23 4.72 -30.49
C VAL A 415 9.88 4.94 -31.13
N ASN A 416 9.64 4.32 -32.28
CA ASN A 416 8.34 4.32 -32.94
C ASN A 416 7.70 2.94 -32.75
N LEU A 417 6.66 2.86 -31.93
CA LEU A 417 5.85 1.67 -31.71
C LEU A 417 4.55 1.77 -32.50
N GLN A 418 4.48 1.05 -33.62
CA GLN A 418 3.21 0.75 -34.27
C GLN A 418 2.37 -0.16 -33.37
N THR A 419 1.08 0.11 -33.28
CA THR A 419 0.14 -0.63 -32.41
C THR A 419 -1.05 -1.15 -33.22
N PRO A 420 -1.75 -2.23 -32.78
CA PRO A 420 -2.85 -2.80 -33.55
C PRO A 420 -4.04 -1.86 -33.74
N THR A 421 -4.26 -0.94 -32.80
CA THR A 421 -5.33 0.06 -32.86
C THR A 421 -4.82 1.44 -32.42
N GLY A 422 -5.26 2.49 -33.11
CA GLY A 422 -4.86 3.87 -32.81
C GLY A 422 -3.59 4.34 -33.55
N PRO A 423 -3.15 5.59 -33.31
CA PRO A 423 -1.99 6.17 -33.98
C PRO A 423 -0.66 5.55 -33.49
N PRO A 424 0.41 5.60 -34.30
CA PRO A 424 1.75 5.19 -33.87
C PRO A 424 2.18 5.92 -32.58
N LEU A 425 2.84 5.20 -31.70
CA LEU A 425 3.41 5.77 -30.48
C LEU A 425 4.89 6.06 -30.70
N GLU A 426 5.18 7.30 -31.09
CA GLU A 426 6.53 7.84 -31.05
C GLU A 426 6.87 8.33 -29.64
N GLN A 427 8.03 7.94 -29.12
CA GLN A 427 8.62 8.47 -27.88
C GLN A 427 10.14 8.62 -28.01
N PHE A 428 10.72 9.56 -27.27
CA PHE A 428 12.17 9.65 -27.08
C PHE A 428 12.51 9.09 -25.70
N VAL A 429 13.38 8.07 -25.60
CA VAL A 429 13.68 7.38 -24.33
C VAL A 429 15.18 7.23 -24.08
N ASN A 430 15.61 7.40 -22.84
CA ASN A 430 16.92 6.94 -22.36
C ASN A 430 16.72 5.57 -21.70
N CYS A 431 17.47 4.55 -22.10
CA CYS A 431 17.32 3.19 -21.59
C CYS A 431 18.56 2.74 -20.82
N ARG A 432 18.35 2.14 -19.64
CA ARG A 432 19.42 1.65 -18.76
C ARG A 432 19.23 0.19 -18.39
N SER A 433 20.21 -0.65 -18.72
CA SER A 433 20.37 -2.00 -18.19
C SER A 433 21.85 -2.35 -18.14
N SER A 434 22.38 -2.74 -16.98
CA SER A 434 23.70 -3.40 -16.94
C SER A 434 23.63 -4.94 -16.95
N ASN A 435 22.44 -5.53 -16.75
CA ASN A 435 22.31 -6.95 -16.40
C ASN A 435 21.69 -7.86 -17.47
N ILE A 436 21.03 -7.35 -18.53
CA ILE A 436 20.43 -8.20 -19.55
C ILE A 436 21.54 -8.89 -20.37
N LYS A 437 21.75 -10.18 -20.09
CA LYS A 437 22.67 -11.05 -20.82
C LYS A 437 22.01 -11.60 -22.08
N GLU A 438 22.84 -12.03 -23.02
CA GLU A 438 22.37 -12.61 -24.28
C GLU A 438 21.53 -13.89 -24.10
N ASN A 439 21.83 -14.69 -23.07
CA ASN A 439 21.03 -15.88 -22.75
C ASN A 439 19.65 -15.52 -22.17
N ASP A 440 19.48 -14.32 -21.61
CA ASP A 440 18.22 -13.85 -21.06
C ASP A 440 17.24 -13.51 -22.21
N LEU A 441 17.77 -12.96 -23.30
CA LEU A 441 17.04 -12.73 -24.56
C LEU A 441 16.65 -14.03 -25.27
N LYS A 442 17.49 -15.08 -25.16
CA LYS A 442 17.16 -16.42 -25.66
C LYS A 442 16.10 -17.11 -24.78
N ALA A 443 15.97 -16.69 -23.52
CA ALA A 443 15.05 -17.24 -22.54
C ALA A 443 13.65 -16.58 -22.53
N SER A 444 13.51 -15.30 -22.95
CA SER A 444 12.21 -14.64 -23.08
C SER A 444 11.30 -15.37 -24.09
N ALA A 445 11.88 -15.88 -25.19
CA ALA A 445 11.21 -16.75 -26.18
C ALA A 445 10.78 -18.14 -25.65
N SER A 446 10.83 -18.35 -24.32
CA SER A 446 10.25 -19.50 -23.61
C SER A 446 9.49 -19.08 -22.34
N GLY A 447 9.00 -17.83 -22.26
CA GLY A 447 8.15 -17.34 -21.15
C GLY A 447 8.89 -17.06 -19.83
N ILE A 448 10.20 -17.28 -19.79
CA ILE A 448 11.01 -17.24 -18.54
C ILE A 448 11.00 -15.85 -17.90
N CYS A 449 10.91 -14.78 -18.68
CA CYS A 449 10.92 -13.39 -18.20
C CYS A 449 9.53 -12.90 -17.73
N ARG A 450 8.87 -13.68 -16.86
CA ARG A 450 7.53 -13.40 -16.31
C ARG A 450 7.53 -13.57 -14.78
N PRO A 451 6.70 -12.81 -14.03
CA PRO A 451 5.83 -11.72 -14.49
C PRO A 451 6.62 -10.50 -14.99
N VAL A 452 5.97 -9.68 -15.83
CA VAL A 452 6.42 -8.32 -16.13
C VAL A 452 5.74 -7.37 -15.15
N ILE A 453 6.53 -6.54 -14.49
CA ILE A 453 6.06 -5.55 -13.51
C ILE A 453 6.71 -4.22 -13.87
N ILE A 454 5.88 -3.23 -14.19
CA ILE A 454 6.29 -1.86 -14.46
C ILE A 454 6.13 -1.07 -13.16
N SER A 455 7.15 -0.33 -12.73
CA SER A 455 7.05 0.67 -11.66
C SER A 455 7.18 2.06 -12.30
N THR A 456 6.36 3.01 -11.87
CA THR A 456 6.38 4.41 -12.31
C THR A 456 5.94 5.31 -11.17
N GLY A 457 6.41 6.55 -11.11
CA GLY A 457 6.13 7.51 -10.07
C GLY A 457 5.97 8.93 -10.59
N ILE A 458 5.45 9.79 -9.71
CA ILE A 458 5.24 11.21 -9.98
C ILE A 458 5.23 11.98 -8.67
N CYS A 459 5.97 13.08 -8.59
CA CYS A 459 5.96 13.96 -7.42
C CYS A 459 4.56 14.57 -7.23
N LEU A 460 4.09 14.66 -5.98
CA LEU A 460 2.73 15.15 -5.67
C LEU A 460 2.46 16.62 -6.02
N PHE A 461 3.53 17.39 -6.22
CA PHE A 461 3.52 18.83 -6.47
C PHE A 461 4.82 19.20 -7.19
N SER A 462 4.80 20.24 -8.03
CA SER A 462 6.01 20.92 -8.47
C SER A 462 6.65 21.73 -7.31
N SER A 463 7.95 21.99 -7.42
CA SER A 463 8.72 22.84 -6.49
C SER A 463 8.13 24.25 -6.38
N ARG A 464 7.46 24.74 -7.43
CA ARG A 464 6.73 26.03 -7.46
C ARG A 464 5.56 26.05 -6.48
N LEU A 465 4.75 24.99 -6.41
CA LEU A 465 3.68 24.88 -5.40
C LEU A 465 4.19 24.70 -3.97
N LEU A 466 5.37 24.07 -3.81
CA LEU A 466 5.96 23.78 -2.49
C LEU A 466 6.77 24.94 -1.90
N GLY A 467 7.03 26.02 -2.64
CA GLY A 467 7.75 27.19 -2.11
C GLY A 467 9.20 26.92 -1.66
N PHE A 468 9.98 26.21 -2.47
CA PHE A 468 11.41 25.87 -2.22
C PHE A 468 11.68 25.22 -0.85
N ILE A 469 11.26 23.96 -0.68
CA ILE A 469 11.68 23.14 0.46
C ILE A 469 13.16 22.73 0.27
N PRO A 470 14.11 23.12 1.16
CA PRO A 470 15.53 22.92 0.88
C PRO A 470 15.94 21.44 0.91
N THR A 471 16.27 20.89 -0.25
CA THR A 471 16.69 19.48 -0.41
C THR A 471 17.98 19.14 0.35
N LYS A 472 18.79 20.15 0.73
CA LYS A 472 20.12 19.99 1.36
C LYS A 472 20.16 20.09 2.89
N GLY A 473 19.07 20.44 3.57
CA GLY A 473 19.00 20.52 5.04
C GLY A 473 18.34 21.83 5.52
N PRO A 474 18.31 22.11 6.83
CA PRO A 474 18.01 23.46 7.31
C PRO A 474 19.03 24.47 6.75
N PRO A 475 18.65 25.74 6.53
CA PRO A 475 19.59 26.75 6.08
C PRO A 475 20.69 27.00 7.11
N ASN A 476 21.89 27.35 6.64
CA ASN A 476 22.90 27.97 7.50
C ASN A 476 22.40 29.35 7.97
N SER A 477 22.90 29.82 9.11
CA SER A 477 22.42 31.03 9.81
C SER A 477 22.46 32.34 9.02
N ASP A 478 23.17 32.37 7.88
CA ASP A 478 23.35 33.56 7.04
C ASP A 478 22.32 33.67 5.89
N ASP A 479 21.52 32.63 5.63
CA ASP A 479 20.54 32.62 4.53
C ASP A 479 19.16 33.12 5.01
N THR A 480 18.94 34.42 4.86
CA THR A 480 18.07 35.22 5.75
C THR A 480 16.56 35.13 5.54
N LYS A 481 16.06 34.19 4.71
CA LYS A 481 14.61 33.92 4.57
C LYS A 481 14.32 32.43 4.48
N THR A 482 14.00 31.81 5.62
CA THR A 482 13.37 30.49 5.64
C THR A 482 11.89 30.62 5.24
N THR A 483 11.60 30.45 3.96
CA THR A 483 10.22 30.48 3.45
C THR A 483 9.45 29.27 3.98
N ILE A 484 8.34 29.52 4.69
CA ILE A 484 7.38 28.48 5.06
C ILE A 484 6.54 28.16 3.81
N PRO A 485 6.42 26.89 3.38
CA PRO A 485 5.58 26.50 2.25
C PRO A 485 4.11 26.93 2.45
N PRO A 486 3.43 27.45 1.42
CA PRO A 486 2.00 27.67 1.48
C PRO A 486 1.26 26.32 1.61
N LEU A 487 0.12 26.31 2.29
CA LEU A 487 -0.77 25.14 2.29
C LEU A 487 -1.36 24.96 0.88
N PRO A 488 -1.17 23.80 0.22
CA PRO A 488 -1.56 23.63 -1.18
C PRO A 488 -3.06 23.32 -1.32
N TYR A 489 -3.88 24.35 -1.10
CA TYR A 489 -5.35 24.28 -1.26
C TYR A 489 -5.81 24.18 -2.72
N GLY A 490 -4.95 24.54 -3.67
CA GLY A 490 -5.26 24.63 -5.10
C GLY A 490 -5.77 23.31 -5.70
N THR A 491 -6.94 23.36 -6.33
CA THR A 491 -7.55 22.25 -7.06
C THR A 491 -6.92 22.00 -8.42
N ALA A 492 -6.33 23.00 -9.06
CA ALA A 492 -5.77 22.86 -10.40
C ALA A 492 -4.59 21.87 -10.45
N ALA A 493 -4.51 21.11 -11.55
CA ALA A 493 -3.34 20.30 -11.89
C ALA A 493 -2.29 21.16 -12.59
N THR A 494 -1.02 21.08 -12.17
CA THR A 494 0.06 21.89 -12.75
C THR A 494 0.54 21.32 -14.07
N PHE A 495 1.29 22.09 -14.85
CA PHE A 495 1.75 21.61 -16.16
C PHE A 495 2.71 20.41 -16.02
N TYR A 496 3.57 20.40 -15.00
CA TYR A 496 4.37 19.24 -14.61
C TYR A 496 3.52 17.98 -14.42
N GLU A 497 2.41 18.08 -13.69
CA GLU A 497 1.56 16.93 -13.37
C GLU A 497 0.86 16.39 -14.62
N ILE A 498 0.31 17.28 -15.46
CA ILE A 498 -0.38 16.91 -16.70
C ILE A 498 0.61 16.33 -17.73
N GLU A 499 1.78 16.95 -17.93
CA GLU A 499 2.81 16.45 -18.86
C GLU A 499 3.36 15.10 -18.40
N THR A 500 3.71 14.96 -17.11
CA THR A 500 4.30 13.72 -16.60
C THR A 500 3.27 12.58 -16.62
N CYS A 501 2.01 12.83 -16.25
CA CYS A 501 0.95 11.81 -16.40
C CYS A 501 0.79 11.36 -17.85
N THR A 502 0.82 12.30 -18.80
CA THR A 502 0.73 12.01 -20.24
C THR A 502 1.92 11.19 -20.73
N ARG A 503 3.14 11.66 -20.44
CA ARG A 503 4.41 11.07 -20.88
C ARG A 503 4.62 9.66 -20.33
N MET A 504 4.32 9.43 -19.05
CA MET A 504 4.41 8.11 -18.44
C MET A 504 3.31 7.18 -18.96
N ALA A 505 2.04 7.62 -19.03
CA ALA A 505 0.95 6.82 -19.58
C ALA A 505 1.20 6.39 -21.03
N MET A 506 1.68 7.31 -21.87
CA MET A 506 2.05 7.04 -23.26
C MET A 506 3.18 6.01 -23.35
N THR A 507 4.25 6.17 -22.57
CA THR A 507 5.40 5.24 -22.57
C THR A 507 5.01 3.85 -22.07
N ILE A 508 4.21 3.78 -21.01
CA ILE A 508 3.69 2.53 -20.45
C ILE A 508 2.73 1.84 -21.42
N ALA A 509 1.88 2.58 -22.12
CA ALA A 509 1.02 2.03 -23.17
C ALA A 509 1.82 1.34 -24.28
N GLY A 510 2.94 1.93 -24.71
CA GLY A 510 3.84 1.30 -25.68
C GLY A 510 4.43 -0.02 -25.19
N LEU A 511 5.01 -0.02 -24.00
CA LEU A 511 5.59 -1.22 -23.37
C LEU A 511 4.53 -2.31 -23.14
N ALA A 512 3.32 -1.91 -22.71
CA ALA A 512 2.21 -2.83 -22.45
C ALA A 512 1.69 -3.48 -23.72
N VAL A 513 1.45 -2.70 -24.80
CA VAL A 513 0.99 -3.23 -26.09
C VAL A 513 2.03 -4.17 -26.68
N THR A 514 3.33 -3.82 -26.64
CA THR A 514 4.45 -4.67 -27.10
C THR A 514 4.45 -6.08 -26.47
N ALA A 515 4.02 -6.19 -25.21
CA ALA A 515 3.89 -7.47 -24.51
C ALA A 515 2.46 -8.09 -24.58
N SER A 516 1.46 -7.33 -25.03
CA SER A 516 0.07 -7.78 -25.20
C SER A 516 -0.21 -8.34 -26.60
N THR A 517 0.49 -7.85 -27.64
CA THR A 517 0.45 -8.37 -29.03
C THR A 517 1.05 -9.78 -29.18
N GLY A 518 1.16 -10.53 -28.09
CA GLY A 518 1.99 -11.73 -27.95
C GLY A 518 1.31 -13.07 -28.25
N GLY A 519 0.07 -13.08 -28.76
CA GLY A 519 -0.60 -14.29 -29.25
C GLY A 519 -1.01 -15.36 -28.21
N THR A 520 -0.70 -15.19 -26.93
CA THR A 520 -1.03 -16.17 -25.88
C THR A 520 -2.33 -15.82 -25.14
N THR A 521 -3.43 -16.45 -25.56
CA THR A 521 -4.74 -16.41 -24.91
C THR A 521 -4.69 -17.06 -23.51
N GLY A 522 -4.27 -16.29 -22.52
CA GLY A 522 -4.11 -16.74 -21.13
C GLY A 522 -2.95 -16.09 -20.36
N GLY A 523 -2.15 -15.21 -20.98
CA GLY A 523 -1.10 -14.47 -20.29
C GLY A 523 -1.66 -13.59 -19.15
N ARG A 524 -1.10 -13.73 -17.93
CA ARG A 524 -1.43 -12.83 -16.81
C ARG A 524 -1.14 -11.36 -17.22
N PRO A 525 -2.03 -10.40 -16.89
CA PRO A 525 -1.86 -9.00 -17.27
C PRO A 525 -0.61 -8.39 -16.63
N ILE A 526 -0.04 -7.40 -17.32
CA ILE A 526 1.14 -6.67 -16.86
C ILE A 526 0.74 -5.83 -15.65
N VAL A 527 1.49 -5.96 -14.55
CA VAL A 527 1.21 -5.17 -13.34
C VAL A 527 1.94 -3.84 -13.45
N VAL A 528 1.22 -2.73 -13.29
CA VAL A 528 1.78 -1.38 -13.26
C VAL A 528 1.62 -0.82 -11.85
N ARG A 529 2.73 -0.60 -11.15
CA ARG A 529 2.80 -0.05 -9.79
C ARG A 529 3.05 1.45 -9.86
N LEU A 530 2.14 2.23 -9.30
CA LEU A 530 2.24 3.70 -9.21
C LEU A 530 2.81 4.10 -7.85
N ASP A 531 4.10 4.43 -7.80
CA ASP A 531 4.71 5.04 -6.62
C ASP A 531 4.49 6.55 -6.62
N VAL A 532 3.32 6.96 -6.12
CA VAL A 532 3.03 8.37 -5.88
C VAL A 532 3.52 8.71 -4.47
N PRO A 533 4.67 9.41 -4.30
CA PRO A 533 5.40 9.37 -3.05
C PRO A 533 4.65 10.10 -1.93
N ARG A 534 4.55 9.47 -0.76
CA ARG A 534 3.84 10.02 0.40
C ARG A 534 4.73 10.33 1.59
N LEU A 535 5.69 9.46 1.92
CA LEU A 535 6.44 9.55 3.17
C LEU A 535 7.22 10.86 3.29
N GLN A 536 7.92 11.26 2.23
CA GLN A 536 8.67 12.51 2.15
C GLN A 536 7.81 13.75 2.45
N TYR A 537 6.62 13.83 1.82
CA TYR A 537 5.70 14.95 1.98
C TYR A 537 5.07 15.01 3.38
N TYR A 538 4.92 13.87 4.05
CA TYR A 538 4.54 13.81 5.46
C TYR A 538 5.70 14.23 6.40
N CYS A 539 6.95 14.00 6.02
CA CYS A 539 8.11 14.34 6.85
C CYS A 539 8.52 15.83 6.76
N TYR A 540 8.31 16.50 5.61
CA TYR A 540 8.59 17.93 5.44
C TYR A 540 8.01 18.86 6.51
N PRO A 541 6.69 18.87 6.80
CA PRO A 541 6.12 19.77 7.81
C PRO A 541 6.59 19.43 9.23
N LEU A 542 7.09 18.22 9.47
CA LEU A 542 7.61 17.79 10.77
C LEU A 542 9.03 18.32 11.02
N GLU A 543 9.86 18.45 9.98
CA GLU A 543 11.15 19.15 10.08
C GLU A 543 10.92 20.65 10.41
N LEU A 544 9.91 21.28 9.79
CA LEU A 544 9.52 22.67 10.09
C LEU A 544 8.94 22.84 11.50
N LEU A 545 8.14 21.88 11.96
CA LEU A 545 7.57 21.85 13.32
C LEU A 545 8.68 21.63 14.37
N GLN A 546 9.66 20.78 14.10
CA GLN A 546 10.85 20.60 14.95
C GLN A 546 11.71 21.86 15.03
N ALA A 547 11.76 22.67 13.96
CA ALA A 547 12.41 23.97 13.95
C ALA A 547 11.57 25.10 14.59
N GLY A 548 10.35 24.82 15.05
CA GLY A 548 9.44 25.81 15.64
C GLY A 548 8.84 26.81 14.63
N LEU A 549 8.92 26.51 13.33
CA LEU A 549 8.52 27.43 12.25
C LEU A 549 7.02 27.33 11.88
N VAL A 550 6.36 26.23 12.23
CA VAL A 550 4.93 25.98 11.94
C VAL A 550 4.24 25.37 13.16
N SER A 551 2.92 25.53 13.26
CA SER A 551 2.13 24.94 14.35
C SER A 551 1.65 23.52 14.03
N TRP A 552 1.14 22.81 15.05
CA TRP A 552 0.54 21.48 14.86
C TRP A 552 -0.64 21.51 13.89
N GLU A 553 -1.44 22.57 13.93
CA GLU A 553 -2.62 22.78 13.09
C GLU A 553 -2.23 22.91 11.61
N TYR A 554 -1.11 23.60 11.29
CA TYR A 554 -0.54 23.62 9.95
C TYR A 554 -0.15 22.21 9.49
N VAL A 555 0.49 21.41 10.34
CA VAL A 555 0.86 20.02 10.00
C VAL A 555 -0.38 19.13 9.81
N GLN A 556 -1.40 19.28 10.68
CA GLN A 556 -2.66 18.57 10.58
C GLN A 556 -3.39 18.89 9.26
N GLU A 557 -3.42 20.16 8.82
CA GLU A 557 -4.03 20.55 7.54
C GLU A 557 -3.19 20.10 6.35
N TRP A 558 -1.86 20.25 6.41
CA TRP A 558 -0.94 19.74 5.40
C TRP A 558 -1.18 18.25 5.14
N PHE A 559 -1.28 17.40 6.18
CA PHE A 559 -1.55 15.97 6.03
C PHE A 559 -2.85 15.68 5.25
N LYS A 560 -3.93 16.45 5.47
CA LYS A 560 -5.19 16.32 4.71
C LYS A 560 -5.01 16.69 3.24
N LEU A 561 -4.28 17.76 2.95
CA LEU A 561 -4.01 18.23 1.60
C LEU A 561 -3.09 17.27 0.83
N ILE A 562 -2.07 16.70 1.46
CA ILE A 562 -1.23 15.62 0.91
C ILE A 562 -2.09 14.39 0.57
N ASP A 563 -2.99 13.98 1.47
CA ASP A 563 -3.89 12.83 1.23
C ASP A 563 -4.87 13.08 0.07
N ARG A 564 -5.41 14.31 -0.03
CA ARG A 564 -6.26 14.73 -1.14
C ARG A 564 -5.48 14.68 -2.46
N ARG A 565 -4.34 15.39 -2.56
CA ARG A 565 -3.55 15.46 -3.79
C ARG A 565 -3.03 14.10 -4.21
N HIS A 566 -2.55 13.28 -3.27
CA HIS A 566 -2.15 11.90 -3.57
C HIS A 566 -3.28 11.09 -4.19
N ARG A 567 -4.51 11.17 -3.64
CA ARG A 567 -5.65 10.48 -4.22
C ARG A 567 -5.88 10.94 -5.66
N GLN A 568 -5.92 12.24 -5.90
CA GLN A 568 -6.22 12.84 -7.21
C GLN A 568 -5.15 12.48 -8.26
N ILE A 569 -3.87 12.69 -7.96
CA ILE A 569 -2.75 12.40 -8.88
C ILE A 569 -2.59 10.90 -9.12
N ALA A 570 -2.75 10.05 -8.09
CA ALA A 570 -2.67 8.61 -8.27
C ALA A 570 -3.83 8.05 -9.12
N THR A 571 -5.05 8.59 -8.98
CA THR A 571 -6.17 8.20 -9.86
C THR A 571 -6.04 8.76 -11.27
N LEU A 572 -5.55 10.00 -11.43
CA LEU A 572 -5.29 10.61 -12.73
C LEU A 572 -4.26 9.79 -13.53
N LEU A 573 -3.11 9.51 -12.94
CA LEU A 573 -2.07 8.69 -13.56
C LEU A 573 -2.60 7.28 -13.88
N LYS A 574 -3.31 6.65 -12.94
CA LYS A 574 -3.93 5.33 -13.13
C LYS A 574 -4.88 5.30 -14.32
N ASP A 575 -5.84 6.21 -14.36
CA ASP A 575 -6.90 6.19 -15.36
C ASP A 575 -6.37 6.63 -16.73
N THR A 576 -5.35 7.50 -16.77
CA THR A 576 -4.64 7.86 -18.01
C THR A 576 -3.85 6.68 -18.58
N ILE A 577 -3.08 5.95 -17.75
CA ILE A 577 -2.41 4.70 -18.15
C ILE A 577 -3.43 3.69 -18.66
N THR A 578 -4.50 3.45 -17.90
CA THR A 578 -5.53 2.46 -18.22
C THR A 578 -6.21 2.80 -19.54
N HIS A 579 -6.57 4.07 -19.77
CA HIS A 579 -7.16 4.52 -21.03
C HIS A 579 -6.20 4.37 -22.21
N GLU A 580 -4.96 4.85 -22.11
CA GLU A 580 -4.01 4.83 -23.22
C GLU A 580 -3.56 3.41 -23.60
N VAL A 581 -3.51 2.48 -22.64
CA VAL A 581 -3.29 1.04 -22.89
C VAL A 581 -4.48 0.41 -23.62
N LEU A 582 -5.70 0.57 -23.07
CA LEU A 582 -6.92 -0.02 -23.66
C LEU A 582 -7.20 0.51 -25.07
N ARG A 583 -6.97 1.81 -25.32
CA ARG A 583 -7.16 2.45 -26.65
C ARG A 583 -6.25 1.82 -27.74
N ARG A 584 -5.15 1.18 -27.34
CA ARG A 584 -4.17 0.53 -28.23
C ARG A 584 -4.25 -1.01 -28.23
N GLY A 585 -5.29 -1.58 -27.61
CA GLY A 585 -5.52 -3.02 -27.57
C GLY A 585 -4.57 -3.79 -26.64
N GLY A 586 -3.97 -3.12 -25.64
CA GLY A 586 -3.25 -3.78 -24.55
C GLY A 586 -4.13 -3.98 -23.30
N ASP A 587 -3.61 -4.70 -22.31
CA ASP A 587 -4.21 -4.84 -20.97
C ASP A 587 -3.18 -4.69 -19.84
N VAL A 588 -3.57 -4.07 -18.73
CA VAL A 588 -2.74 -3.78 -17.54
C VAL A 588 -3.55 -3.84 -16.25
N ARG A 589 -2.95 -4.40 -15.19
CA ARG A 589 -3.44 -4.24 -13.81
C ARG A 589 -2.70 -3.08 -13.14
N VAL A 590 -3.33 -1.92 -13.05
CA VAL A 590 -2.74 -0.72 -12.42
C VAL A 590 -3.08 -0.64 -10.93
N GLU A 591 -2.06 -0.67 -10.08
CA GLU A 591 -2.11 -0.65 -8.62
C GLU A 591 -1.27 0.49 -8.03
N VAL A 592 -1.74 1.15 -6.97
CA VAL A 592 -0.98 2.22 -6.28
C VAL A 592 -0.15 1.60 -5.17
N THR A 593 1.11 2.03 -5.01
CA THR A 593 2.00 1.50 -3.98
C THR A 593 1.52 1.82 -2.56
N ALA A 594 1.97 1.05 -1.59
CA ALA A 594 1.65 1.27 -0.18
C ALA A 594 2.75 0.78 0.78
N GLY A 595 4.00 0.61 0.33
CA GLY A 595 5.12 0.15 1.15
C GLY A 595 5.40 1.02 2.36
N SER A 596 5.21 2.33 2.22
CA SER A 596 5.35 3.29 3.32
C SER A 596 4.11 3.41 4.22
N ILE A 597 3.03 2.64 4.01
CA ILE A 597 1.73 2.88 4.69
C ILE A 597 1.85 2.82 6.22
N ALA A 598 2.60 1.85 6.75
CA ALA A 598 2.76 1.69 8.19
C ALA A 598 3.43 2.91 8.85
N ALA A 599 4.44 3.49 8.18
CA ALA A 599 5.11 4.70 8.61
C ALA A 599 4.21 5.94 8.51
N ILE A 600 3.54 6.16 7.37
CA ILE A 600 2.61 7.28 7.14
C ILE A 600 1.53 7.33 8.23
N GLN A 601 1.06 6.17 8.67
CA GLN A 601 0.07 6.09 9.74
C GLN A 601 0.61 6.32 11.13
N LEU A 602 1.83 5.87 11.44
CA LEU A 602 2.47 6.23 12.70
C LEU A 602 2.59 7.76 12.77
N LEU A 603 2.95 8.42 11.67
CA LEU A 603 2.90 9.88 11.58
C LEU A 603 1.48 10.41 11.83
N ARG A 604 0.43 9.91 11.15
CA ARG A 604 -0.95 10.36 11.43
C ARG A 604 -1.35 10.19 12.90
N LEU A 605 -1.09 9.03 13.50
CA LEU A 605 -1.53 8.69 14.86
C LEU A 605 -0.69 9.38 15.94
N SER A 606 0.59 9.65 15.71
CA SER A 606 1.40 10.44 16.64
C SER A 606 1.13 11.96 16.51
N VAL A 607 0.91 12.46 15.29
CA VAL A 607 0.83 13.90 14.99
C VAL A 607 -0.59 14.46 15.11
N LEU A 608 -1.61 13.78 14.55
CA LEU A 608 -2.98 14.29 14.50
C LEU A 608 -3.68 14.17 15.86
N ASP A 609 -3.50 13.04 16.54
CA ASP A 609 -4.09 12.67 17.84
C ASP A 609 -3.24 13.20 19.01
N ARG A 610 -1.96 12.81 19.09
CA ARG A 610 -1.17 12.95 20.33
C ARG A 610 -0.26 14.17 20.41
N ARG A 611 -0.06 14.88 19.29
CA ARG A 611 0.95 15.95 19.17
C ARG A 611 2.35 15.49 19.61
N VAL A 612 2.75 14.30 19.16
CA VAL A 612 4.07 13.69 19.38
C VAL A 612 4.77 13.45 18.04
N LEU A 613 6.08 13.66 18.00
CA LEU A 613 6.95 13.36 16.86
C LEU A 613 7.58 11.96 17.04
N PRO A 614 7.25 10.96 16.20
CA PRO A 614 7.88 9.64 16.29
C PRO A 614 9.32 9.67 15.75
N SER A 615 10.19 8.86 16.33
CA SER A 615 11.59 8.75 15.92
C SER A 615 11.75 7.93 14.64
N VAL A 616 12.93 8.00 14.01
CA VAL A 616 13.28 7.13 12.88
C VAL A 616 13.24 5.64 13.28
N ASN A 617 13.47 5.31 14.55
CA ASN A 617 13.44 3.93 15.04
C ASN A 617 12.01 3.41 15.12
N ASP A 618 11.05 4.22 15.60
CA ASP A 618 9.63 3.85 15.63
C ASP A 618 9.09 3.65 14.20
N MET A 619 9.52 4.52 13.29
CA MET A 619 9.19 4.44 11.87
C MET A 619 9.79 3.19 11.20
N LEU A 620 11.05 2.84 11.50
CA LEU A 620 11.67 1.59 11.06
C LEU A 620 11.00 0.36 11.69
N PHE A 621 10.55 0.43 12.94
CA PHE A 621 9.85 -0.64 13.63
C PHE A 621 8.52 -0.96 12.95
N VAL A 622 7.68 0.06 12.69
CA VAL A 622 6.38 -0.18 12.02
C VAL A 622 6.56 -0.65 10.56
N LEU A 623 7.60 -0.20 9.84
CA LEU A 623 7.87 -0.72 8.50
C LEU A 623 8.32 -2.19 8.51
N GLN A 624 9.08 -2.62 9.52
CA GLN A 624 9.59 -3.99 9.63
C GLN A 624 8.61 -5.01 10.21
N TRP A 625 7.59 -4.57 10.96
CA TRP A 625 6.75 -5.48 11.78
C TRP A 625 5.24 -5.26 11.67
N ILE A 626 4.77 -4.28 10.90
CA ILE A 626 3.36 -3.87 10.89
C ILE A 626 2.81 -3.72 9.46
N GLY A 627 1.91 -4.64 9.06
CA GLY A 627 1.18 -4.58 7.78
C GLY A 627 1.83 -5.36 6.63
N PRO A 628 1.21 -5.37 5.42
CA PRO A 628 1.51 -6.37 4.38
C PRO A 628 2.93 -6.28 3.78
N TYR A 629 3.62 -5.16 3.93
CA TYR A 629 4.96 -4.93 3.39
C TYR A 629 6.10 -5.37 4.33
N GLN A 630 5.77 -5.82 5.56
CA GLN A 630 6.73 -6.05 6.64
C GLN A 630 7.89 -6.99 6.28
N ALA A 631 7.63 -8.08 5.55
CA ALA A 631 8.63 -9.07 5.20
C ALA A 631 9.65 -8.51 4.19
N ALA A 632 9.16 -7.79 3.17
CA ALA A 632 10.03 -7.13 2.20
C ALA A 632 10.87 -6.01 2.85
N TRP A 633 10.34 -5.27 3.82
CA TRP A 633 11.11 -4.24 4.53
C TRP A 633 12.27 -4.84 5.35
N ARG A 634 12.06 -5.99 6.00
CA ARG A 634 13.14 -6.71 6.71
C ARG A 634 14.23 -7.18 5.75
N GLU A 635 13.86 -7.76 4.60
CA GLU A 635 14.81 -8.15 3.55
C GLU A 635 15.60 -6.93 3.01
N PHE A 636 14.91 -5.83 2.66
CA PHE A 636 15.56 -4.59 2.20
C PHE A 636 16.56 -4.02 3.21
N LEU A 637 16.18 -3.95 4.49
CA LEU A 637 17.02 -3.44 5.58
C LEU A 637 18.16 -4.40 5.99
N ALA A 638 18.18 -5.61 5.42
CA ALA A 638 19.30 -6.55 5.47
C ALA A 638 20.22 -6.46 4.23
N LEU A 639 19.77 -5.85 3.12
CA LEU A 639 20.57 -5.63 1.89
C LEU A 639 21.43 -4.37 1.93
N ILE A 640 20.99 -3.33 2.63
CA ILE A 640 21.73 -2.07 2.81
C ILE A 640 22.82 -2.21 3.88
N ASP A 641 23.92 -1.49 3.72
CA ASP A 641 24.99 -1.47 4.74
C ASP A 641 24.57 -0.64 5.97
N GLU A 642 25.23 -0.86 7.12
CA GLU A 642 24.97 -0.09 8.34
C GLU A 642 25.26 1.41 8.17
N SER A 643 26.20 1.77 7.30
CA SER A 643 26.45 3.15 6.87
C SER A 643 25.31 3.77 6.06
N GLN A 644 24.47 2.94 5.42
CA GLN A 644 23.32 3.34 4.61
C GLN A 644 21.99 3.32 5.40
N ARG A 645 21.95 2.74 6.61
CA ARG A 645 20.73 2.71 7.43
C ARG A 645 20.25 4.13 7.73
N PRO A 646 18.93 4.40 7.62
CA PRO A 646 18.42 5.75 7.76
C PRO A 646 18.52 6.22 9.21
N ARG A 647 19.03 7.44 9.41
CA ARG A 647 19.30 8.05 10.72
C ARG A 647 18.30 9.16 11.07
N ASN A 648 17.44 9.52 10.13
CA ASN A 648 16.40 10.54 10.26
C ASN A 648 15.27 10.28 9.25
N LEU A 649 14.16 11.00 9.39
CA LEU A 649 12.98 10.84 8.54
C LEU A 649 13.27 11.12 7.05
N ARG A 650 14.19 12.06 6.76
CA ARG A 650 14.63 12.40 5.40
C ARG A 650 15.36 11.25 4.70
N THR A 651 16.32 10.62 5.37
CA THR A 651 17.04 9.44 4.84
C THR A 651 16.13 8.22 4.71
N LEU A 652 15.17 8.03 5.62
CA LEU A 652 14.15 6.98 5.48
C LEU A 652 13.25 7.22 4.27
N SER A 653 12.82 8.47 4.05
CA SER A 653 11.99 8.86 2.91
C SER A 653 12.69 8.61 1.57
N LEU A 654 13.98 8.94 1.46
CA LEU A 654 14.77 8.68 0.24
C LEU A 654 14.98 7.17 -0.02
N LEU A 655 15.04 6.34 1.03
CA LEU A 655 15.11 4.89 0.88
C LEU A 655 13.76 4.25 0.50
N ALA A 656 12.63 4.90 0.78
CA ALA A 656 11.31 4.38 0.41
C ALA A 656 11.11 4.24 -1.11
N TYR A 657 11.60 5.20 -1.91
CA TYR A 657 11.63 5.08 -3.37
C TYR A 657 12.42 3.86 -3.83
N VAL A 658 13.62 3.66 -3.26
CA VAL A 658 14.50 2.53 -3.59
C VAL A 658 13.84 1.21 -3.20
N PHE A 659 13.10 1.19 -2.09
CA PHE A 659 12.28 0.07 -1.67
C PHE A 659 11.19 -0.28 -2.69
N GLU A 660 10.39 0.68 -3.16
CA GLU A 660 9.27 0.41 -4.09
C GLU A 660 9.74 -0.10 -5.47
N VAL A 661 10.90 0.36 -5.96
CA VAL A 661 11.52 -0.18 -7.18
C VAL A 661 11.93 -1.65 -7.04
N ILE A 662 12.48 -2.07 -5.90
CA ILE A 662 12.90 -3.47 -5.68
C ILE A 662 11.81 -4.37 -5.07
N TYR A 663 10.78 -3.78 -4.45
CA TYR A 663 9.73 -4.50 -3.71
C TYR A 663 9.14 -5.68 -4.48
N PRO A 664 8.83 -5.59 -5.80
CA PRO A 664 8.27 -6.73 -6.51
C PRO A 664 9.20 -7.95 -6.55
N GLY A 665 10.52 -7.72 -6.62
CA GLY A 665 11.52 -8.78 -6.53
C GLY A 665 11.61 -9.41 -5.14
N LEU A 666 11.51 -8.59 -4.08
CA LEU A 666 11.48 -9.07 -2.69
C LEU A 666 10.19 -9.86 -2.38
N HIS A 667 9.04 -9.32 -2.77
CA HIS A 667 7.72 -9.92 -2.55
C HIS A 667 7.60 -11.31 -3.19
N LEU A 668 8.09 -11.47 -4.43
CA LEU A 668 8.14 -12.76 -5.11
C LEU A 668 9.01 -13.79 -4.40
N ALA A 669 10.04 -13.37 -3.68
CA ALA A 669 10.86 -14.29 -2.88
C ALA A 669 10.20 -14.66 -1.54
N THR A 670 9.61 -13.68 -0.85
CA THR A 670 8.87 -13.94 0.40
C THR A 670 7.65 -14.84 0.19
N THR A 671 7.08 -14.84 -1.03
CA THR A 671 5.96 -15.72 -1.40
C THR A 671 6.42 -17.08 -1.94
N LYS A 672 7.48 -17.16 -2.78
CA LYS A 672 8.04 -18.46 -3.23
C LYS A 672 8.52 -19.36 -2.08
N ALA A 673 8.85 -18.81 -0.91
CA ALA A 673 9.23 -19.61 0.27
C ALA A 673 8.12 -20.57 0.76
N LEU A 674 6.85 -20.30 0.43
CA LEU A 674 5.67 -21.05 0.90
C LEU A 674 5.27 -22.22 -0.03
N ASP A 675 5.59 -22.16 -1.33
CA ASP A 675 5.17 -23.15 -2.32
C ASP A 675 6.37 -23.82 -3.01
N ARG A 676 6.71 -25.02 -2.53
CA ARG A 676 7.90 -25.77 -2.95
C ARG A 676 7.69 -26.70 -4.15
N LYS A 677 6.57 -26.60 -4.89
CA LYS A 677 6.18 -27.65 -5.87
C LYS A 677 6.13 -27.27 -7.35
N SER A 678 6.41 -26.03 -7.75
CA SER A 678 6.49 -25.67 -9.18
C SER A 678 7.46 -24.52 -9.50
N GLU A 679 8.03 -24.58 -10.70
CA GLU A 679 8.78 -23.49 -11.37
C GLU A 679 10.13 -23.09 -10.74
N GLU A 680 11.08 -24.01 -10.87
CA GLU A 680 12.42 -23.62 -11.33
C GLU A 680 12.30 -22.89 -12.70
N SER A 681 13.18 -21.91 -12.96
CA SER A 681 13.29 -21.21 -14.26
C SER A 681 12.14 -20.25 -14.68
N ARG A 682 11.65 -19.39 -13.76
CA ARG A 682 11.10 -18.06 -14.14
C ARG A 682 11.81 -16.92 -13.38
N ARG A 683 12.12 -15.83 -14.09
CA ARG A 683 12.77 -14.60 -13.61
C ARG A 683 11.83 -13.41 -13.84
N PRO A 684 11.45 -12.64 -12.80
CA PRO A 684 10.60 -11.47 -13.01
C PRO A 684 11.35 -10.37 -13.77
N LEU A 685 10.65 -9.70 -14.68
CA LEU A 685 11.14 -8.51 -15.39
C LEU A 685 10.55 -7.27 -14.72
N LEU A 686 11.42 -6.46 -14.11
CA LEU A 686 11.09 -5.20 -13.45
C LEU A 686 11.50 -4.05 -14.37
N ILE A 687 10.55 -3.22 -14.77
CA ILE A 687 10.80 -2.06 -15.64
C ILE A 687 10.46 -0.79 -14.86
N GLN A 688 11.46 0.05 -14.60
CA GLN A 688 11.24 1.39 -14.04
C GLN A 688 10.98 2.37 -15.19
N VAL A 689 9.85 3.08 -15.15
CA VAL A 689 9.42 4.07 -16.17
C VAL A 689 9.18 5.40 -15.47
N ASP A 690 10.23 6.21 -15.37
CA ASP A 690 10.28 7.43 -14.56
C ASP A 690 11.03 8.56 -15.28
N ASP A 691 11.07 9.74 -14.67
CA ASP A 691 11.87 10.84 -15.20
C ASP A 691 13.39 10.56 -15.10
N ILE A 692 14.18 11.04 -16.07
CA ILE A 692 15.64 10.88 -16.06
C ILE A 692 16.32 11.62 -14.90
N ALA A 693 15.61 12.49 -14.17
CA ALA A 693 15.99 12.98 -12.85
C ALA A 693 16.28 11.82 -11.88
N GLU A 694 15.46 10.77 -11.88
CA GLU A 694 15.41 9.73 -10.86
C GLU A 694 16.41 8.59 -11.04
N TRP A 695 17.27 8.65 -12.06
CA TRP A 695 18.23 7.59 -12.40
C TRP A 695 19.09 7.09 -11.23
N ARG A 696 19.31 7.90 -10.18
CA ARG A 696 20.05 7.51 -8.97
C ARG A 696 19.31 6.49 -8.11
N ILE A 697 17.98 6.52 -8.11
CA ILE A 697 17.10 5.57 -7.43
C ILE A 697 17.24 4.20 -8.11
N PHE A 698 17.12 4.18 -9.45
CA PHE A 698 17.43 3.03 -10.30
C PHE A 698 18.83 2.47 -10.04
N ASP A 699 19.86 3.32 -10.07
CA ASP A 699 21.26 2.94 -9.85
C ASP A 699 21.50 2.36 -8.45
N HIS A 700 20.68 2.70 -7.46
CA HIS A 700 20.75 2.13 -6.11
C HIS A 700 19.99 0.80 -6.02
N ALA A 701 18.76 0.75 -6.54
CA ALA A 701 17.93 -0.45 -6.63
C ALA A 701 18.66 -1.60 -7.35
N GLU A 702 19.33 -1.31 -8.47
CA GLU A 702 20.10 -2.30 -9.25
C GLU A 702 21.29 -2.87 -8.46
N LYS A 703 21.95 -2.05 -7.62
CA LYS A 703 23.05 -2.50 -6.74
C LYS A 703 22.53 -3.38 -5.59
N LEU A 704 21.35 -3.10 -5.05
CA LEU A 704 20.74 -3.91 -3.98
C LEU A 704 20.19 -5.23 -4.53
N LEU A 705 19.60 -5.27 -5.73
CA LEU A 705 19.20 -6.52 -6.37
C LEU A 705 20.40 -7.44 -6.70
N LYS A 706 21.55 -6.87 -7.05
CA LYS A 706 22.81 -7.62 -7.18
C LYS A 706 23.24 -8.29 -5.87
N ARG A 707 23.08 -7.61 -4.72
CA ARG A 707 23.32 -8.19 -3.38
C ARG A 707 22.28 -9.25 -3.01
N PHE A 708 21.02 -9.01 -3.35
CA PHE A 708 19.90 -9.93 -3.09
C PHE A 708 20.14 -11.30 -3.75
N LYS A 709 20.52 -11.29 -5.03
CA LYS A 709 20.90 -12.51 -5.76
C LYS A 709 21.98 -13.34 -5.07
N VAL A 710 22.97 -12.71 -4.44
CA VAL A 710 24.09 -13.39 -3.75
C VAL A 710 23.61 -14.15 -2.50
N ARG A 711 22.50 -13.74 -1.87
CA ARG A 711 21.91 -14.42 -0.70
C ARG A 711 21.13 -15.71 -1.03
N GLN A 712 21.20 -16.21 -2.26
CA GLN A 712 20.65 -17.51 -2.68
C GLN A 712 19.12 -17.70 -2.54
N HIS A 713 18.31 -16.63 -2.63
CA HIS A 713 16.84 -16.71 -2.61
C HIS A 713 16.18 -17.41 -3.82
N GLY A 714 16.94 -18.14 -4.66
CA GLY A 714 16.43 -18.84 -5.87
C GLY A 714 15.86 -17.94 -6.97
N LEU A 715 15.97 -16.61 -6.83
CA LEU A 715 15.38 -15.61 -7.73
C LEU A 715 16.44 -14.64 -8.25
N ASP A 716 16.24 -14.21 -9.49
CA ASP A 716 17.19 -13.39 -10.26
C ASP A 716 16.42 -12.31 -11.07
N PRO A 717 15.84 -11.27 -10.43
CA PRO A 717 15.07 -10.25 -11.12
C PRO A 717 15.90 -9.48 -12.16
N LEU A 718 15.34 -9.26 -13.34
CA LEU A 718 15.89 -8.34 -14.33
C LEU A 718 15.33 -6.94 -14.08
N LEU A 719 16.11 -6.03 -13.52
CA LEU A 719 15.75 -4.60 -13.43
C LEU A 719 16.28 -3.84 -14.64
N VAL A 720 15.40 -3.04 -15.26
CA VAL A 720 15.67 -2.23 -16.45
C VAL A 720 14.96 -0.87 -16.32
N GLY A 721 15.60 0.21 -16.78
CA GLY A 721 15.03 1.57 -16.73
C GLY A 721 14.73 2.11 -18.12
N VAL A 722 13.57 2.73 -18.29
CA VAL A 722 13.10 3.39 -19.52
C VAL A 722 12.63 4.79 -19.14
N PHE A 723 13.49 5.79 -19.34
CA PHE A 723 13.23 7.17 -18.92
C PHE A 723 12.81 8.00 -20.13
N PRO A 724 11.51 8.30 -20.33
CA PRO A 724 11.06 9.12 -21.46
C PRO A 724 11.45 10.59 -21.30
N SER A 725 11.95 11.17 -22.39
CA SER A 725 12.30 12.59 -22.49
C SER A 725 11.08 13.47 -22.24
N PRO A 726 11.19 14.51 -21.39
CA PRO A 726 10.30 15.67 -21.49
C PRO A 726 10.28 16.17 -22.94
N ARG A 727 9.12 16.71 -23.36
CA ARG A 727 8.93 17.35 -24.67
C ARG A 727 8.80 18.88 -24.58
N ILE A 728 8.91 19.41 -23.37
CA ILE A 728 8.61 20.79 -23.02
C ILE A 728 9.79 21.26 -22.18
N PHE A 729 10.42 22.34 -22.63
CA PHE A 729 11.66 22.89 -22.10
C PHE A 729 11.45 24.36 -21.75
N THR A 730 12.13 24.85 -20.71
CA THR A 730 12.00 26.22 -20.22
C THR A 730 13.32 26.97 -20.27
N CYS A 731 13.26 28.29 -20.46
CA CYS A 731 14.45 29.13 -20.55
C CYS A 731 15.29 29.19 -19.26
N GLU A 732 14.72 28.75 -18.12
CA GLU A 732 15.41 28.70 -16.83
C GLU A 732 16.18 27.39 -16.58
N ASP A 733 16.04 26.37 -17.44
CA ASP A 733 16.60 25.02 -17.27
C ASP A 733 18.15 24.98 -17.40
N GLN A 734 18.87 25.57 -16.45
CA GLN A 734 20.33 25.60 -16.36
C GLN A 734 20.91 24.21 -15.98
N GLY A 735 20.81 23.24 -16.89
CA GLY A 735 21.46 21.94 -16.76
C GLY A 735 20.58 20.79 -16.28
N ARG A 736 19.25 20.89 -16.41
CA ARG A 736 18.32 19.76 -16.62
C ARG A 736 16.90 20.27 -16.84
N SER A 737 16.21 19.80 -17.88
CA SER A 737 14.84 20.25 -18.09
C SER A 737 13.87 19.53 -17.17
N THR A 738 13.25 20.29 -16.26
CA THR A 738 12.27 19.73 -15.33
C THR A 738 11.16 20.74 -15.03
N LEU A 739 9.97 20.51 -15.61
CA LEU A 739 8.74 21.19 -15.18
C LEU A 739 8.48 21.02 -13.67
N PHE A 740 9.03 19.97 -13.03
CA PHE A 740 9.02 19.83 -11.58
C PHE A 740 9.66 21.02 -10.85
N LEU A 741 10.75 21.60 -11.38
CA LEU A 741 11.37 22.81 -10.83
C LEU A 741 10.74 24.08 -11.43
N HIS A 742 10.68 24.15 -12.76
CA HIS A 742 10.32 25.35 -13.52
C HIS A 742 8.93 25.25 -14.17
N ASP A 743 7.91 24.86 -13.40
CA ASP A 743 6.52 24.83 -13.89
C ASP A 743 6.07 26.25 -14.27
N PRO A 744 5.73 26.56 -15.54
CA PRO A 744 5.38 27.91 -15.95
C PRO A 744 3.98 28.34 -15.46
N GLY A 745 3.13 27.40 -15.02
CA GLY A 745 1.75 27.65 -14.59
C GLY A 745 0.72 27.38 -15.68
N LEU A 746 -0.53 27.79 -15.44
CA LEU A 746 -1.69 27.43 -16.27
C LEU A 746 -2.04 28.45 -17.35
N LYS A 747 -1.42 29.63 -17.30
CA LYS A 747 -1.57 30.71 -18.29
C LYS A 747 -0.19 31.03 -18.84
N ILE A 748 0.09 30.49 -20.02
CA ILE A 748 1.36 30.68 -20.72
C ILE A 748 1.09 31.73 -21.79
N SER A 749 1.82 32.85 -21.76
CA SER A 749 1.70 33.92 -22.75
C SER A 749 2.39 33.52 -24.06
N HIS A 750 1.85 33.97 -25.19
CA HIS A 750 2.43 33.79 -26.51
C HIS A 750 2.64 35.14 -27.20
N THR A 751 3.89 35.55 -27.34
CA THR A 751 4.32 36.76 -28.04
C THR A 751 4.49 36.50 -29.54
N SER A 752 3.44 36.80 -30.31
CA SER A 752 3.44 36.58 -31.77
C SER A 752 4.17 37.67 -32.56
N SER A 753 5.43 37.99 -32.22
CA SER A 753 6.22 38.96 -32.98
C SER A 753 7.73 38.68 -32.99
N VAL A 754 8.33 38.86 -34.17
CA VAL A 754 9.79 38.95 -34.40
C VAL A 754 10.17 40.36 -34.91
N SER A 755 9.20 41.27 -34.97
CA SER A 755 9.32 42.63 -35.48
C SER A 755 8.65 43.59 -34.50
N GLY A 756 9.45 44.20 -33.62
CA GLY A 756 8.96 45.08 -32.56
C GLY A 756 8.39 46.40 -33.08
N ASP A 757 7.08 46.41 -33.34
CA ASP A 757 6.20 47.58 -33.39
C ASP A 757 4.72 47.10 -33.31
N VAL A 758 3.84 47.96 -32.76
CA VAL A 758 2.38 47.75 -32.56
C VAL A 758 1.99 46.84 -31.38
N GLU A 759 0.81 47.12 -30.81
CA GLU A 759 0.31 46.65 -29.51
C GLU A 759 -0.09 45.15 -29.48
N GLU A 760 0.02 44.52 -28.31
CA GLU A 760 0.06 43.06 -28.16
C GLU A 760 -1.33 42.38 -28.05
N ASP A 761 -1.75 41.68 -29.11
CA ASP A 761 -2.72 40.58 -29.02
C ASP A 761 -2.06 39.34 -28.33
N SER A 762 -1.81 39.47 -27.01
CA SER A 762 -1.17 38.44 -26.20
C SER A 762 -2.11 37.24 -25.98
N CYS A 763 -2.07 36.27 -26.88
CA CYS A 763 -2.80 35.02 -26.76
C CYS A 763 -2.26 34.21 -25.57
N SER A 764 -3.14 33.70 -24.70
CA SER A 764 -2.77 32.80 -23.60
C SER A 764 -3.13 31.37 -23.95
N VAL A 765 -2.17 30.45 -23.81
CA VAL A 765 -2.30 29.03 -24.14
C VAL A 765 -2.29 28.22 -22.85
N GLY A 766 -3.21 27.26 -22.73
CA GLY A 766 -3.30 26.39 -21.56
C GLY A 766 -2.39 25.16 -21.66
N PRO A 767 -2.01 24.53 -20.52
CA PRO A 767 -1.28 23.26 -20.50
C PRO A 767 -1.90 22.17 -21.39
N LEU A 768 -3.23 22.07 -21.40
CA LEU A 768 -3.96 21.06 -22.18
C LEU A 768 -3.87 21.29 -23.69
N ASP A 769 -3.79 22.53 -24.16
CA ASP A 769 -3.67 22.84 -25.59
C ASP A 769 -2.29 22.45 -26.12
N ILE A 770 -1.24 22.71 -25.33
CA ILE A 770 0.13 22.29 -25.66
C ILE A 770 0.21 20.75 -25.66
N ILE A 771 -0.44 20.06 -24.70
CA ILE A 771 -0.55 18.60 -24.72
C ILE A 771 -1.32 18.10 -25.95
N GLY A 772 -2.39 18.78 -26.36
CA GLY A 772 -3.12 18.50 -27.60
C GLY A 772 -2.26 18.63 -28.86
N GLN A 773 -1.36 19.62 -28.91
CA GLN A 773 -0.41 19.79 -30.02
C GLN A 773 0.71 18.74 -30.01
N ILE A 774 1.26 18.40 -28.85
CA ILE A 774 2.44 17.53 -28.70
C ILE A 774 2.09 16.02 -28.74
N TYR A 775 0.92 15.66 -28.23
CA TYR A 775 0.48 14.27 -28.05
C TYR A 775 -0.85 13.94 -28.77
N GLY A 776 -1.54 14.95 -29.34
CA GLY A 776 -2.75 14.82 -30.17
C GLY A 776 -4.06 15.12 -29.43
N GLY A 777 -5.02 15.79 -30.08
CA GLY A 777 -6.29 16.22 -29.46
C GLY A 777 -7.08 15.11 -28.71
N ASN A 778 -7.02 13.86 -29.18
CA ASN A 778 -7.62 12.72 -28.48
C ASN A 778 -7.10 12.51 -27.04
N ILE A 779 -5.86 12.90 -26.72
CA ILE A 779 -5.36 12.88 -25.33
C ILE A 779 -5.79 14.12 -24.56
N GLN A 780 -5.90 15.29 -25.21
CA GLN A 780 -6.43 16.52 -24.62
C GLN A 780 -7.87 16.29 -24.12
N ASP A 781 -8.77 15.82 -24.98
CA ASP A 781 -10.17 15.49 -24.64
C ASP A 781 -10.26 14.45 -23.51
N THR A 782 -9.31 13.53 -23.44
CA THR A 782 -9.25 12.50 -22.41
C THR A 782 -8.80 13.07 -21.08
N LEU A 783 -7.77 13.92 -21.07
CA LEU A 783 -7.26 14.59 -19.87
C LEU A 783 -8.25 15.61 -19.31
N VAL A 784 -8.98 16.38 -20.15
CA VAL A 784 -10.09 17.24 -19.72
C VAL A 784 -11.06 16.44 -18.84
N ARG A 785 -11.54 15.29 -19.36
CA ARG A 785 -12.52 14.44 -18.68
C ARG A 785 -11.95 13.76 -17.42
N LEU A 786 -10.68 13.34 -17.44
CA LEU A 786 -10.04 12.70 -16.28
C LEU A 786 -9.71 13.70 -15.17
N LEU A 787 -9.24 14.91 -15.49
CA LEU A 787 -9.01 15.98 -14.52
C LEU A 787 -10.32 16.33 -13.80
N GLN A 788 -11.40 16.61 -14.56
CA GLN A 788 -12.74 16.84 -14.01
C GLN A 788 -13.23 15.67 -13.13
N LYS A 789 -13.10 14.43 -13.61
CA LYS A 789 -13.46 13.21 -12.85
C LYS A 789 -12.74 13.09 -11.50
N HIS A 790 -11.52 13.63 -11.39
CA HIS A 790 -10.72 13.59 -10.17
C HIS A 790 -10.74 14.92 -9.38
N GLY A 791 -11.63 15.86 -9.73
CA GLY A 791 -11.77 17.14 -9.03
C GLY A 791 -10.56 18.06 -9.18
N LEU A 792 -9.89 17.98 -10.33
CA LEU A 792 -8.78 18.83 -10.74
C LEU A 792 -9.24 19.75 -11.89
N SER A 793 -8.89 21.03 -11.85
CA SER A 793 -9.03 21.93 -13.01
C SER A 793 -7.74 21.97 -13.84
N ALA A 794 -7.82 22.51 -15.06
CA ALA A 794 -6.67 22.87 -15.89
C ALA A 794 -6.50 24.40 -16.04
N SER A 795 -7.33 25.16 -15.33
CA SER A 795 -7.44 26.62 -15.31
C SER A 795 -7.43 27.13 -13.86
N ASP A 796 -6.93 28.34 -13.65
CA ASP A 796 -6.99 29.08 -12.38
C ASP A 796 -8.38 29.71 -12.14
N GLU A 797 -9.45 29.01 -12.52
CA GLU A 797 -10.83 29.50 -12.35
C GLU A 797 -11.31 29.23 -10.92
N LEU A 798 -11.46 30.33 -10.17
CA LEU A 798 -12.06 30.37 -8.85
C LEU A 798 -13.59 30.36 -8.97
N GLU A 799 -14.18 29.17 -8.85
CA GLU A 799 -15.59 28.97 -8.46
C GLU A 799 -15.75 28.95 -6.92
#